data_AF-A0A397DZW7-F1
#
_entry.id   AF-A0A397DZW7-F1
#
_cell.length_a   1.000
_cell.length_b   1.000
_cell.length_c   1.000
_cell.angle_alpha   90.00
_cell.angle_beta   90.00
_cell.angle_gamma   90.00
#
_symmetry.space_group_name_H-M   'P 1'
#
loop_
_entity.id
_entity.type
_entity.pdbx_description
1 polymer ?
#
loop_
_entity_poly.entity_id
_entity_poly.type
_entity_poly.pdbx_seq_one_letter_code
_entity_poly.pdbx_strand_id
1 'polypeptide(L)'
;MLSILDGGRANHEQSKTFPDTQGRDDREISSIALTKDFFIYATSGGGVHFFYLHEWKMLEGCSYRHEDGVGIVHIAPNTLGTKVVLIDSRRRGYILNATNREALYIPSVPNSTSAILWDTADPTVFVAVEPTEFTTFLYTELTINGPEVTQLGTMDIDLNGDFSFAPQSTKIPPGHSAVLFADGVLTTQQPGGTLTTIVSCTHEALQVVFKQCLGLLRMDAAWKQAVVIDAKEYWLALAGRAMHTLDIALSKRVYRQLGDAGMVMGLNRIEHVEDKNLLAGHVSMLFGQYDQAQKLYLNSTEPMAALTMQRYLLQWDQALLLADSLAVHLVPELSASYAAQLEFKGDVEGALKMYEHACNAVDPLGNPVVASEKTQTQSMAGIARCTLRTGDLRRGIRLVTELNDIGLCKECGLILEGMKQLSDAAQLYERGEVYEKAAQIYIQMKQLHKAAPLMAKVHMPKVHMQFAKAKEAAGEFAAASDAYEAAMDLDSVVRIQLEHLNNAEKAFSIVKQTKSSEGASAVAKYCVESANYAAAIDFLLMANREDDAFQLAQTHNEIDAFTKTIGDGISVERALKIAQHYEQTQAHARAGEFYQVCGNFHKALRLFLQCGETELGRAIDVVGKARNDMLTHTLIDYLMGDTDGIPKDPNYIFRLYMALGNYAQAAKTAIIIARQEQELGNYKVAHDVLVETHRQLQLHKIHVNQDLRNSLTLLHSYVVVKKLVKRGDHMSAAKMLVRVAKNISKFPTHVSNILISAVIECQRAGLKGSSYDFATQLMRPEHRNGIDKEIKRKIEAIVRRPNKEQPPDTMTPCPFCDHEVVDVDLDCGQCKNWIPYCAVTGYHMVKADWSQCPHCQFPALYSHLVSHLEAEPICPMCDKELKPDDVQKVSENDVKLATIELQQPEQAPLPAGTATKDGHINQATGKQQPPKQGELFA
;
A
#
# COMPACT_ATOMS: atom_id res chain seq x y z
N MET A 1 67.39 36.39 42.06
CA MET A 1 68.31 36.67 40.93
C MET A 1 68.37 35.41 40.09
N LEU A 2 68.05 35.49 38.81
CA LEU A 2 68.16 34.38 37.85
C LEU A 2 69.38 34.64 36.96
N SER A 3 70.28 33.67 36.86
CA SER A 3 71.49 33.76 36.03
C SER A 3 71.63 32.49 35.19
N ILE A 4 71.85 32.64 33.88
CA ILE A 4 72.24 31.51 33.01
C ILE A 4 73.75 31.33 33.10
N LEU A 5 74.19 30.12 33.45
CA LEU A 5 75.60 29.74 33.45
C LEU A 5 75.85 28.79 32.26
N ASP A 6 76.33 29.32 31.14
CA ASP A 6 76.71 28.50 29.99
C ASP A 6 78.01 27.74 30.29
N GLY A 7 77.90 26.42 30.43
CA GLY A 7 79.01 25.50 30.73
C GLY A 7 80.02 25.29 29.60
N GLY A 8 80.12 26.19 28.60
CA GLY A 8 81.01 25.99 27.45
C GLY A 8 81.34 27.26 26.66
N ARG A 9 82.52 27.82 26.92
CA ARG A 9 83.33 28.70 26.05
C ARG A 9 82.58 29.78 25.23
N ALA A 10 81.92 30.73 25.91
CA ALA A 10 81.90 32.17 25.59
C ALA A 10 81.04 32.90 26.66
N ASN A 11 81.66 33.79 27.44
CA ASN A 11 80.97 34.53 28.50
C ASN A 11 79.95 35.53 27.93
N HIS A 12 78.67 35.15 27.91
CA HIS A 12 77.56 36.08 28.04
C HIS A 12 76.74 35.68 29.28
N GLU A 13 77.20 36.08 30.46
CA GLU A 13 76.37 36.00 31.67
C GLU A 13 75.19 36.96 31.52
N GLN A 14 74.01 36.43 31.20
CA GLN A 14 72.75 37.16 31.31
C GLN A 14 72.17 36.91 32.70
N SER A 15 72.08 37.97 33.50
CA SER A 15 71.48 37.94 34.84
C SER A 15 70.33 38.93 34.95
N LYS A 16 69.22 38.53 35.54
CA LYS A 16 68.08 39.40 35.82
C LYS A 16 67.60 39.24 37.27
N THR A 17 67.24 40.36 37.91
CA THR A 17 66.66 40.38 39.25
C THR A 17 65.16 40.62 39.14
N PHE A 18 64.39 39.83 39.89
CA PHE A 18 62.94 39.89 39.95
C PHE A 18 62.51 40.18 41.38
N PRO A 19 61.41 40.93 41.61
CA PRO A 19 60.52 41.54 40.61
C PRO A 19 61.10 42.79 39.93
N ASP A 20 60.72 43.05 38.67
CA ASP A 20 61.21 44.17 37.84
C ASP A 20 60.40 45.48 38.05
N THR A 21 59.30 45.41 38.81
CA THR A 21 58.30 46.48 38.92
C THR A 21 58.51 47.43 40.11
N GLN A 22 58.48 48.74 39.86
CA GLN A 22 58.53 49.81 40.88
C GLN A 22 57.19 50.04 41.62
N GLY A 23 56.18 49.18 41.42
CA GLY A 23 54.86 49.25 42.06
C GLY A 23 54.88 48.89 43.55
N ARG A 24 53.92 49.41 44.34
CA ARG A 24 53.88 49.22 45.80
C ARG A 24 53.37 47.84 46.28
N ASP A 25 52.67 47.07 45.44
CA ASP A 25 51.91 45.89 45.89
C ASP A 25 52.49 44.51 45.50
N ASP A 26 53.55 44.45 44.67
CA ASP A 26 54.13 43.20 44.12
C ASP A 26 55.58 42.94 44.55
N ARG A 27 55.99 43.40 45.75
CA ARG A 27 57.41 43.45 46.12
C ARG A 27 58.03 42.14 46.60
N GLU A 28 57.23 41.18 47.07
CA GLU A 28 57.73 39.94 47.65
C GLU A 28 57.29 38.72 46.84
N ILE A 29 58.28 37.99 46.32
CA ILE A 29 58.08 36.72 45.63
C ILE A 29 57.84 35.64 46.69
N SER A 30 56.66 35.05 46.66
CA SER A 30 56.23 34.03 47.62
C SER A 30 56.54 32.60 47.14
N SER A 31 56.55 32.37 45.83
CA SER A 31 56.84 31.08 45.23
C SER A 31 57.44 31.25 43.84
N ILE A 32 58.33 30.33 43.44
CA ILE A 32 58.98 30.31 42.13
C ILE A 32 58.92 28.92 41.52
N ALA A 33 58.88 28.85 40.21
CA ALA A 33 59.00 27.63 39.44
C ALA A 33 59.77 27.87 38.15
N LEU A 34 60.45 26.84 37.66
CA LEU A 34 61.23 26.89 36.43
C LEU A 34 60.79 25.71 35.54
N THR A 35 60.45 26.00 34.30
CA THR A 35 60.23 25.00 33.25
C THR A 35 61.34 25.11 32.20
N LYS A 36 61.29 24.28 31.15
CA LYS A 36 62.24 24.35 30.03
C LYS A 36 62.26 25.73 29.38
N ASP A 37 61.10 26.37 29.28
CA ASP A 37 60.91 27.58 28.48
C ASP A 37 60.59 28.82 29.33
N PHE A 38 60.12 28.64 30.58
CA PHE A 38 59.62 29.74 31.41
C PHE A 38 60.19 29.73 32.83
N PHE A 39 60.59 30.92 33.31
CA PHE A 39 60.68 31.21 34.74
C PHE A 39 59.35 31.83 35.20
N ILE A 40 58.71 31.23 36.19
CA ILE A 40 57.40 31.62 36.68
C ILE A 40 57.53 31.98 38.15
N TYR A 41 56.98 33.10 38.57
CA TYR A 41 56.98 33.49 39.97
C TYR A 41 55.63 34.04 40.40
N ALA A 42 55.28 33.80 41.66
CA ALA A 42 54.09 34.32 42.31
C ALA A 42 54.45 35.35 43.38
N THR A 43 53.55 36.31 43.61
CA THR A 43 53.72 37.37 44.60
C THR A 43 52.80 37.19 45.79
N SER A 44 53.19 37.72 46.95
CA SER A 44 52.34 37.81 48.14
C SER A 44 51.11 38.71 47.94
N GLY A 45 51.10 39.54 46.89
CA GLY A 45 49.96 40.34 46.42
C GLY A 45 48.98 39.60 45.49
N GLY A 46 49.23 38.32 45.20
CA GLY A 46 48.36 37.47 44.39
C GLY A 46 48.66 37.49 42.88
N GLY A 47 49.79 38.05 42.46
CA GLY A 47 50.23 38.04 41.06
C GLY A 47 50.94 36.73 40.68
N VAL A 48 50.73 36.26 39.46
CA VAL A 48 51.52 35.20 38.80
C VAL A 48 52.10 35.77 37.52
N HIS A 49 53.42 35.69 37.37
CA HIS A 49 54.14 36.28 36.26
C HIS A 49 55.00 35.25 35.53
N PHE A 50 55.06 35.39 34.21
CA PHE A 50 55.80 34.52 33.31
C PHE A 50 56.95 35.28 32.66
N PHE A 51 58.15 34.73 32.72
CA PHE A 51 59.34 35.21 32.05
C PHE A 51 59.83 34.16 31.06
N TYR A 52 59.88 34.52 29.78
CA TYR A 52 60.30 33.61 28.72
C TYR A 52 61.82 33.55 28.64
N LEU A 53 62.38 32.36 28.79
CA LEU A 53 63.83 32.14 28.92
C LEU A 53 64.55 32.33 27.58
N HIS A 54 63.94 31.94 26.45
CA HIS A 54 64.61 32.00 25.14
C HIS A 54 64.78 33.42 24.60
N GLU A 55 63.81 34.31 24.83
CA GLU A 55 63.90 35.74 24.44
C GLU A 55 64.26 36.68 25.61
N TRP A 56 64.45 36.13 26.81
CA TRP A 56 64.82 36.89 28.01
C TRP A 56 63.86 38.06 28.32
N LYS A 57 62.54 37.84 28.19
CA LYS A 57 61.49 38.88 28.30
C LYS A 57 60.31 38.46 29.18
N MET A 58 59.68 39.45 29.84
CA MET A 58 58.41 39.25 30.54
C MET A 58 57.25 39.05 29.56
N LEU A 59 56.41 38.05 29.81
CA LEU A 59 55.16 37.82 29.08
C LEU A 59 53.99 38.45 29.83
N GLU A 60 53.85 39.78 29.71
CA GLU A 60 52.77 40.53 30.38
C GLU A 60 51.38 40.02 30.01
N GLY A 61 51.19 39.55 28.77
CA GLY A 61 49.92 38.97 28.30
C GLY A 61 49.52 37.66 29.01
N CYS A 62 50.46 36.96 29.65
CA CYS A 62 50.21 35.74 30.44
C CYS A 62 50.15 36.02 31.94
N SER A 63 50.40 37.26 32.36
CA SER A 63 50.33 37.60 33.78
C SER A 63 48.88 37.51 34.28
N TYR A 64 48.73 36.94 35.48
CA TYR A 64 47.45 36.73 36.12
C TYR A 64 47.47 37.37 37.50
N ARG A 65 46.34 37.96 37.91
CA ARG A 65 46.15 38.46 39.26
C ARG A 65 44.99 37.70 39.88
N HIS A 66 45.26 37.05 41.00
CA HIS A 66 44.27 36.25 41.70
C HIS A 66 43.14 37.13 42.23
N GLU A 67 41.92 36.61 42.11
CA GLU A 67 40.71 37.30 42.56
C GLU A 67 40.81 37.61 44.07
N ASP A 68 40.15 38.69 44.49
CA ASP A 68 40.19 39.25 45.86
C ASP A 68 41.56 39.74 46.36
N GLY A 69 42.61 39.75 45.52
CA GLY A 69 43.95 40.19 45.93
C GLY A 69 44.59 39.30 47.01
N VAL A 70 44.13 38.05 47.12
CA VAL A 70 44.66 37.08 48.08
C VAL A 70 46.03 36.59 47.60
N GLY A 71 47.04 36.67 48.46
CA GLY A 71 48.40 36.24 48.14
C GLY A 71 48.50 34.76 47.80
N ILE A 72 49.43 34.39 46.91
CA ILE A 72 49.70 33.01 46.50
C ILE A 72 50.87 32.47 47.30
N VAL A 73 50.82 31.23 47.79
CA VAL A 73 51.89 30.63 48.62
C VAL A 73 52.66 29.51 47.90
N HIS A 74 52.07 28.91 46.86
CA HIS A 74 52.71 27.83 46.11
C HIS A 74 52.23 27.85 44.66
N ILE A 75 53.15 27.63 43.72
CA ILE A 75 52.85 27.40 42.30
C ILE A 75 53.54 26.14 41.79
N ALA A 76 52.85 25.41 40.93
CA ALA A 76 53.35 24.21 40.26
C ALA A 76 52.91 24.22 38.79
N PRO A 77 53.78 24.65 37.86
CA PRO A 77 53.50 24.57 36.43
C PRO A 77 53.60 23.13 35.91
N ASN A 78 52.83 22.80 34.88
CA ASN A 78 53.04 21.59 34.10
C ASN A 78 54.36 21.68 33.31
N THR A 79 54.77 20.57 32.70
CA THR A 79 56.06 20.47 31.97
C THR A 79 56.25 21.53 30.89
N LEU A 80 55.16 21.94 30.23
CA LEU A 80 55.15 22.98 29.20
C LEU A 80 54.99 24.42 29.75
N GLY A 81 54.67 24.58 31.04
CA GLY A 81 54.38 25.88 31.65
C GLY A 81 53.06 26.53 31.20
N THR A 82 52.21 25.83 30.47
CA THR A 82 50.94 26.36 29.95
C THR A 82 49.80 26.31 30.97
N LYS A 83 49.88 25.39 31.94
CA LYS A 83 48.91 25.24 33.03
C LYS A 83 49.67 25.31 34.35
N VAL A 84 49.15 26.06 35.32
CA VAL A 84 49.82 26.26 36.61
C VAL A 84 48.84 26.01 37.73
N VAL A 85 49.11 25.01 38.57
CA VAL A 85 48.37 24.86 39.82
C VAL A 85 48.92 25.86 40.82
N LEU A 86 48.04 26.62 41.46
CA LEU A 86 48.38 27.59 42.50
C LEU A 86 47.61 27.30 43.78
N ILE A 87 48.24 27.51 44.93
CA ILE A 87 47.60 27.49 46.25
C ILE A 87 47.65 28.91 46.81
N ASP A 88 46.49 29.45 47.19
CA ASP A 88 46.38 30.75 47.82
C ASP A 88 46.76 30.72 49.32
N SER A 89 46.91 31.88 49.94
CA SER A 89 47.23 32.02 51.36
C SER A 89 46.12 31.51 52.29
N ARG A 90 44.92 31.26 51.77
CA ARG A 90 43.79 30.59 52.45
C ARG A 90 43.78 29.07 52.22
N ARG A 91 44.82 28.51 51.61
CA ARG A 91 44.96 27.08 51.26
C ARG A 91 43.94 26.55 50.25
N ARG A 92 43.34 27.42 49.44
CA ARG A 92 42.50 27.03 48.31
C ARG A 92 43.34 26.80 47.07
N GLY A 93 43.06 25.73 46.32
CA GLY A 93 43.75 25.40 45.09
C GLY A 93 43.02 25.89 43.85
N TYR A 94 43.78 26.33 42.85
CA TYR A 94 43.26 26.71 41.54
C TYR A 94 44.20 26.23 40.42
N ILE A 95 43.68 25.98 39.23
CA ILE A 95 44.46 25.76 38.01
C ILE A 95 44.31 26.99 37.13
N LEU A 96 45.42 27.69 36.92
CA LEU A 96 45.53 28.77 35.96
C LEU A 96 45.85 28.20 34.58
N ASN A 97 44.99 28.48 33.60
CA ASN A 97 45.33 28.31 32.19
C ASN A 97 46.01 29.58 31.68
N ALA A 98 47.33 29.51 31.49
CA ALA A 98 48.16 30.70 31.19
C ALA A 98 47.87 31.30 29.80
N THR A 99 47.23 30.56 28.89
CA THR A 99 46.93 31.02 27.53
C THR A 99 45.72 31.94 27.46
N ASN A 100 44.71 31.73 28.30
CA ASN A 100 43.47 32.53 28.32
C ASN A 100 43.26 33.29 29.65
N ARG A 101 44.14 33.07 30.64
CA ARG A 101 44.11 33.70 31.98
C ARG A 101 42.91 33.29 32.84
N GLU A 102 42.28 32.17 32.51
CA GLU A 102 41.22 31.61 33.34
C GLU A 102 41.80 30.80 34.49
N ALA A 103 41.31 31.06 35.70
CA ALA A 103 41.65 30.29 36.88
C ALA A 103 40.45 29.46 37.33
N LEU A 104 40.63 28.15 37.37
CA LEU A 104 39.60 27.20 37.73
C LEU A 104 39.81 26.69 39.15
N TYR A 105 38.78 26.71 39.98
CA TYR A 105 38.86 26.20 41.36
C TYR A 105 39.07 24.69 41.38
N ILE A 106 39.99 24.22 42.23
CA ILE A 106 40.21 22.78 42.46
C ILE A 106 39.38 22.34 43.67
N PRO A 107 38.43 21.41 43.50
CA PRO A 107 37.64 20.92 44.62
C PRO A 107 38.52 20.12 45.59
N SER A 108 38.30 20.32 46.89
CA SER A 108 38.82 19.45 47.95
C SER A 108 40.34 19.28 48.00
N VAL A 109 41.11 20.33 47.69
CA VAL A 109 42.57 20.31 47.93
C VAL A 109 42.86 20.19 49.43
N PRO A 110 43.66 19.21 49.87
CA PRO A 110 43.95 19.05 51.28
C PRO A 110 44.74 20.23 51.87
N ASN A 111 44.35 20.71 53.05
CA ASN A 111 45.01 21.83 53.71
C ASN A 111 46.48 21.54 54.07
N SER A 112 46.86 20.27 54.21
CA SER A 112 48.22 19.84 54.54
C SER A 112 49.11 19.56 53.33
N THR A 113 48.65 19.96 52.13
CA THR A 113 49.41 19.81 50.88
C THR A 113 50.80 20.45 50.99
N SER A 114 51.81 19.60 50.88
CA SER A 114 53.24 19.92 50.98
C SER A 114 53.88 20.17 49.62
N ALA A 115 53.40 19.49 48.57
CA ALA A 115 53.89 19.64 47.21
C ALA A 115 52.78 19.32 46.20
N ILE A 116 52.93 19.83 44.99
CA ILE A 116 52.09 19.48 43.84
C ILE A 116 53.00 19.02 42.72
N LEU A 117 52.73 17.83 42.18
CA LEU A 117 53.51 17.24 41.10
C LEU A 117 52.58 16.94 39.92
N TRP A 118 52.91 17.49 38.75
CA TRP A 118 52.28 17.07 37.50
C TRP A 118 52.83 15.71 37.06
N ASP A 119 51.97 14.91 36.43
CA ASP A 119 52.44 13.70 35.78
C ASP A 119 53.30 14.08 34.57
N THR A 120 54.53 13.59 34.56
CA THR A 120 55.47 13.87 33.47
C THR A 120 55.11 13.16 32.17
N ALA A 121 54.31 12.09 32.24
CA ALA A 121 53.79 11.39 31.07
C ALA A 121 52.45 11.96 30.59
N ASP A 122 51.65 12.55 31.49
CA ASP A 122 50.32 13.09 31.20
C ASP A 122 50.15 14.53 31.72
N PRO A 123 50.18 15.55 30.83
CA PRO A 123 50.11 16.96 31.25
C PRO A 123 48.74 17.37 31.79
N THR A 124 47.74 16.48 31.78
CA THR A 124 46.39 16.72 32.34
C THR A 124 46.23 16.19 33.76
N VAL A 125 47.15 15.36 34.24
CA VAL A 125 47.07 14.72 35.56
C VAL A 125 48.08 15.35 36.50
N PHE A 126 47.68 15.58 37.75
CA PHE A 126 48.57 16.03 38.82
C PHE A 126 48.18 15.42 40.16
N VAL A 127 49.10 15.45 41.11
CA VAL A 127 48.88 14.99 42.47
C VAL A 127 49.13 16.09 43.49
N ALA A 128 48.27 16.17 44.50
CA ALA A 128 48.51 16.95 45.72
C ALA A 128 49.09 16.00 46.79
N VAL A 129 50.30 16.29 47.25
CA VAL A 129 51.05 15.43 48.17
C VAL A 129 50.97 15.97 49.59
N GLU A 130 50.48 15.16 50.51
CA GLU A 130 50.50 15.36 51.96
C GLU A 130 51.63 14.52 52.59
N PRO A 131 51.98 14.74 53.88
CA PRO A 131 53.06 14.00 54.52
C PRO A 131 52.87 12.48 54.58
N THR A 132 51.63 12.00 54.57
CA THR A 132 51.28 10.58 54.74
C THR A 132 50.47 9.99 53.59
N GLU A 133 50.09 10.79 52.60
CA GLU A 133 49.28 10.35 51.46
C GLU A 133 49.34 11.35 50.30
N PHE A 134 48.87 10.96 49.12
CA PHE A 134 48.66 11.88 48.02
C PHE A 134 47.32 11.62 47.32
N THR A 135 46.75 12.68 46.76
CA THR A 135 45.49 12.65 46.03
C THR A 135 45.74 12.96 44.55
N THR A 136 45.10 12.19 43.66
CA THR A 136 45.25 12.36 42.20
C THR A 136 44.11 13.18 41.64
N PHE A 137 44.41 14.12 40.75
CA PHE A 137 43.45 14.99 40.08
C PHE A 137 43.65 14.95 38.58
N LEU A 138 42.56 15.13 37.84
CA LEU A 138 42.53 15.24 36.40
C LEU A 138 41.95 16.60 36.01
N TYR A 139 42.67 17.33 35.17
CA TYR A 139 42.21 18.55 34.52
C TYR A 139 41.67 18.23 33.12
N THR A 140 40.44 18.61 32.84
CA THR A 140 39.84 18.43 31.51
C THR A 140 39.45 19.79 30.94
N GLU A 141 40.03 20.16 29.79
CA GLU A 141 39.80 21.48 29.18
C GLU A 141 38.45 21.56 28.43
N LEU A 142 37.99 20.45 27.87
CA LEU A 142 36.75 20.37 27.07
C LEU A 142 35.78 19.40 27.71
N THR A 143 34.72 19.93 28.31
CA THR A 143 33.57 19.13 28.74
C THR A 143 32.25 19.85 28.45
N ILE A 144 31.14 19.14 28.61
CA ILE A 144 29.78 19.68 28.52
C ILE A 144 29.52 20.83 29.51
N ASN A 145 30.28 20.89 30.62
CA ASN A 145 30.18 21.93 31.65
C ASN A 145 31.27 23.01 31.51
N GLY A 146 32.12 22.93 30.49
CA GLY A 146 33.34 23.74 30.37
C GLY A 146 34.57 23.08 31.03
N PRO A 147 35.67 23.83 31.23
CA PRO A 147 36.86 23.29 31.88
C PRO A 147 36.58 22.85 33.32
N GLU A 148 37.01 21.65 33.71
CA GLU A 148 36.77 21.10 35.05
C GLU A 148 38.02 20.41 35.63
N VAL A 149 38.02 20.26 36.97
CA VAL A 149 39.00 19.45 37.69
C VAL A 149 38.27 18.37 38.47
N THR A 150 38.59 17.11 38.20
CA THR A 150 38.01 15.96 38.89
C THR A 150 39.03 15.35 39.85
N GLN A 151 38.64 15.18 41.11
CA GLN A 151 39.41 14.36 42.05
C GLN A 151 39.20 12.88 41.70
N LEU A 152 40.29 12.18 41.40
CA LEU A 152 40.25 10.77 41.03
C LEU A 152 40.30 9.86 42.26
N GLY A 153 39.89 8.61 42.05
CA GLY A 153 39.87 7.54 43.04
C GLY A 153 39.35 6.27 42.38
N THR A 154 38.59 5.45 43.09
CA THR A 154 37.93 4.28 42.50
C THR A 154 36.71 4.71 41.70
N MET A 155 36.59 4.21 40.48
CA MET A 155 35.44 4.46 39.60
C MET A 155 34.47 3.27 39.66
N ASP A 156 33.21 3.56 39.97
CA ASP A 156 32.14 2.57 39.90
C ASP A 156 31.22 2.86 38.72
N ILE A 157 30.77 1.79 38.07
CA ILE A 157 29.92 1.82 36.88
C ILE A 157 28.67 1.01 37.22
N ASP A 158 27.53 1.65 37.13
CA ASP A 158 26.22 1.03 37.34
C ASP A 158 25.76 0.30 36.08
N LEU A 159 24.73 -0.54 36.22
CA LEU A 159 24.15 -1.32 35.10
C LEU A 159 23.63 -0.45 33.94
N ASN A 160 23.31 0.82 34.21
CA ASN A 160 22.87 1.78 33.20
C ASN A 160 24.04 2.49 32.49
N GLY A 161 25.28 2.20 32.87
CA GLY A 161 26.48 2.89 32.38
C GLY A 161 26.75 4.24 33.03
N ASP A 162 25.92 4.65 33.99
CA ASP A 162 26.23 5.78 34.87
C ASP A 162 27.47 5.44 35.69
N PHE A 163 28.31 6.45 35.95
CA PHE A 163 29.54 6.26 36.71
C PHE A 163 29.73 7.35 37.75
N SER A 164 30.42 6.98 38.83
CA SER A 164 30.82 7.92 39.87
C SER A 164 32.26 7.64 40.31
N PHE A 165 32.95 8.71 40.69
CA PHE A 165 34.25 8.61 41.35
C PHE A 165 34.03 8.62 42.85
N ALA A 166 34.54 7.59 43.54
CA ALA A 166 34.74 7.61 44.97
C ALA A 166 36.17 8.11 45.24
N PRO A 167 36.35 9.36 45.68
CA PRO A 167 37.69 9.93 45.86
C PRO A 167 38.50 9.13 46.86
N GLN A 168 39.72 8.77 46.50
CA GLN A 168 40.60 7.95 47.34
C GLN A 168 42.04 8.44 47.26
N SER A 169 42.66 8.65 48.42
CA SER A 169 44.07 8.98 48.55
C SER A 169 44.94 7.71 48.55
N THR A 170 46.18 7.84 48.08
CA THR A 170 47.18 6.77 48.13
C THR A 170 48.16 7.05 49.27
N LYS A 171 48.37 6.08 50.16
CA LYS A 171 49.22 6.24 51.34
C LYS A 171 50.71 6.33 50.98
N ILE A 172 51.40 7.27 51.61
CA ILE A 172 52.85 7.43 51.57
C ILE A 172 53.42 6.93 52.91
N PRO A 173 54.42 6.02 52.90
CA PRO A 173 55.09 5.61 54.13
C PRO A 173 55.69 6.81 54.89
N PRO A 174 55.62 6.82 56.22
CA PRO A 174 56.03 7.98 57.02
C PRO A 174 57.52 8.30 56.81
N GLY A 175 57.84 9.59 56.64
CA GLY A 175 59.21 10.08 56.46
C GLY A 175 59.73 10.03 55.02
N HIS A 176 58.94 9.53 54.06
CA HIS A 176 59.28 9.60 52.64
C HIS A 176 58.99 11.01 52.07
N SER A 177 59.89 11.51 51.22
CA SER A 177 59.69 12.78 50.51
C SER A 177 59.38 12.53 49.03
N ALA A 178 58.34 13.18 48.49
CA ALA A 178 57.97 13.04 47.08
C ALA A 178 58.98 13.71 46.15
N VAL A 179 59.31 13.05 45.03
CA VAL A 179 60.34 13.51 44.08
C VAL A 179 59.74 13.72 42.68
N LEU A 180 59.08 12.70 42.13
CA LEU A 180 58.60 12.68 40.76
C LEU A 180 57.30 11.89 40.68
N PHE A 181 56.35 12.36 39.89
CA PHE A 181 55.15 11.61 39.51
C PHE A 181 55.18 11.34 37.99
N ALA A 182 55.07 10.08 37.60
CA ALA A 182 55.13 9.66 36.20
C ALA A 182 54.29 8.41 35.98
N ASP A 183 53.34 8.48 35.03
CA ASP A 183 52.43 7.40 34.63
C ASP A 183 51.78 6.70 35.83
N GLY A 184 51.23 7.51 36.74
CA GLY A 184 50.55 7.00 37.94
C GLY A 184 51.47 6.51 39.07
N VAL A 185 52.79 6.63 38.93
CA VAL A 185 53.77 6.18 39.92
C VAL A 185 54.47 7.37 40.58
N LEU A 186 54.38 7.44 41.92
CA LEU A 186 55.09 8.41 42.73
C LEU A 186 56.46 7.85 43.16
N THR A 187 57.54 8.44 42.66
CA THR A 187 58.89 8.20 43.16
C THR A 187 59.09 9.03 44.43
N THR A 188 59.48 8.37 45.51
CA THR A 188 59.75 8.97 46.82
C THR A 188 61.18 8.67 47.28
N GLN A 189 61.77 9.58 48.03
CA GLN A 189 63.05 9.38 48.70
C GLN A 189 62.82 9.00 50.16
N GLN A 190 63.42 7.89 50.59
CA GLN A 190 63.42 7.45 51.99
C GLN A 190 64.32 8.35 52.86
N PRO A 191 64.14 8.37 54.19
CA PRO A 191 65.07 9.06 55.09
C PRO A 191 66.54 8.66 54.92
N GLY A 192 66.81 7.43 54.44
CA GLY A 192 68.15 6.92 54.12
C GLY A 192 68.71 7.35 52.76
N GLY A 193 67.99 8.18 52.00
CA GLY A 193 68.41 8.71 50.70
C GLY A 193 68.11 7.83 49.48
N THR A 194 67.69 6.58 49.69
CA THR A 194 67.27 5.62 48.65
C THR A 194 65.94 6.01 48.02
N LEU A 195 65.81 5.82 46.70
CA LEU A 195 64.56 6.07 45.97
C LEU A 195 63.68 4.81 45.96
N THR A 196 62.38 4.99 46.20
CA THR A 196 61.36 3.94 46.11
C THR A 196 60.11 4.45 45.43
N THR A 197 59.38 3.57 44.76
CA THR A 197 58.19 3.91 43.98
C THR A 197 56.91 3.45 44.68
N ILE A 198 55.86 4.27 44.60
CA ILE A 198 54.52 3.98 45.12
C ILE A 198 53.55 4.13 43.94
N VAL A 199 52.77 3.10 43.66
CA VAL A 199 51.74 3.13 42.61
C VAL A 199 50.49 3.80 43.17
N SER A 200 49.91 4.74 42.43
CA SER A 200 48.64 5.37 42.79
C SER A 200 47.52 4.34 42.83
N CYS A 201 46.56 4.49 43.76
CA CYS A 201 45.35 3.65 43.84
C CYS A 201 44.56 3.61 42.52
N THR A 202 44.71 4.65 41.69
CA THR A 202 44.15 4.73 40.34
C THR A 202 44.77 3.74 39.34
N HIS A 203 45.90 3.11 39.66
CA HIS A 203 46.69 2.24 38.78
C HIS A 203 46.87 0.79 39.31
N GLU A 204 46.19 0.40 40.40
CA GLU A 204 46.27 -0.97 40.97
C GLU A 204 45.28 -1.96 40.31
N ALA A 205 45.80 -3.12 39.83
CA ALA A 205 45.11 -4.36 39.38
C ALA A 205 44.43 -4.44 37.98
N LEU A 206 44.43 -5.66 37.40
CA LEU A 206 44.07 -5.97 35.99
C LEU A 206 42.58 -5.91 35.62
N GLN A 207 41.64 -6.06 36.57
CA GLN A 207 40.20 -5.84 36.31
C GLN A 207 39.80 -4.35 36.36
N VAL A 208 40.75 -3.49 36.75
CA VAL A 208 40.59 -2.04 36.90
C VAL A 208 40.95 -1.30 35.61
N VAL A 209 41.53 -1.97 34.61
CA VAL A 209 42.13 -1.32 33.42
C VAL A 209 41.12 -0.50 32.62
N PHE A 210 39.89 -0.98 32.40
CA PHE A 210 38.87 -0.17 31.72
C PHE A 210 38.48 1.06 32.55
N LYS A 211 38.14 0.86 33.83
CA LYS A 211 37.72 1.92 34.77
C LYS A 211 38.81 2.98 34.93
N GLN A 212 40.07 2.55 35.03
CA GLN A 212 41.25 3.40 35.03
C GLN A 212 41.38 4.19 33.73
N CYS A 213 41.33 3.51 32.57
CA CYS A 213 41.47 4.18 31.27
C CYS A 213 40.34 5.20 31.07
N LEU A 214 39.12 4.86 31.45
CA LEU A 214 37.96 5.75 31.35
C LEU A 214 38.08 6.95 32.32
N GLY A 215 38.53 6.71 33.54
CA GLY A 215 38.75 7.73 34.56
C GLY A 215 39.81 8.75 34.15
N LEU A 216 40.93 8.28 33.60
CA LEU A 216 42.05 9.09 33.10
C LEU A 216 41.84 9.63 31.67
N LEU A 217 40.65 9.45 31.07
CA LEU A 217 40.34 9.86 29.70
C LEU A 217 41.28 9.27 28.63
N ARG A 218 41.87 8.10 28.89
CA ARG A 218 42.63 7.30 27.91
C ARG A 218 41.65 6.56 26.99
N MET A 219 40.90 7.32 26.20
CA MET A 219 39.72 6.84 25.47
C MET A 219 39.99 5.70 24.49
N ASP A 220 41.09 5.75 23.73
CA ASP A 220 41.46 4.68 22.80
C ASP A 220 41.79 3.37 23.51
N ALA A 221 42.41 3.45 24.68
CA ALA A 221 42.69 2.28 25.51
C ALA A 221 41.39 1.74 26.12
N ALA A 222 40.52 2.61 26.61
CA ALA A 222 39.20 2.25 27.11
C ALA A 222 38.35 1.55 26.04
N TRP A 223 38.35 2.02 24.79
CA TRP A 223 37.70 1.35 23.66
C TRP A 223 38.23 -0.08 23.47
N LYS A 224 39.55 -0.28 23.42
CA LYS A 224 40.15 -1.61 23.25
C LYS A 224 39.73 -2.57 24.36
N GLN A 225 39.66 -2.08 25.60
CA GLN A 225 39.19 -2.86 26.73
C GLN A 225 37.69 -3.14 26.66
N ALA A 226 36.86 -2.17 26.24
CA ALA A 226 35.43 -2.37 26.04
C ALA A 226 35.14 -3.46 25.00
N VAL A 227 35.92 -3.53 23.92
CA VAL A 227 35.81 -4.62 22.92
C VAL A 227 36.12 -5.98 23.51
N VAL A 228 37.08 -6.07 24.44
CA VAL A 228 37.46 -7.33 25.08
C VAL A 228 36.43 -7.76 26.13
N ILE A 229 35.89 -6.80 26.90
CA ILE A 229 34.88 -7.05 27.94
C ILE A 229 33.50 -7.35 27.33
N ASP A 230 33.14 -6.61 26.28
CA ASP A 230 31.89 -6.66 25.51
C ASP A 230 30.61 -6.72 26.36
N ALA A 231 30.55 -5.87 27.39
CA ALA A 231 29.38 -5.73 28.26
C ALA A 231 28.72 -4.35 28.07
N LYS A 232 27.39 -4.33 28.09
CA LYS A 232 26.58 -3.16 27.75
C LYS A 232 26.85 -1.97 28.69
N GLU A 233 26.96 -2.20 30.00
CA GLU A 233 27.21 -1.10 30.95
C GLU A 233 28.54 -0.39 30.69
N TYR A 234 29.58 -1.12 30.25
CA TYR A 234 30.89 -0.56 29.93
C TYR A 234 30.86 0.27 28.63
N TRP A 235 30.11 -0.20 27.62
CA TRP A 235 29.86 0.56 26.41
C TRP A 235 29.08 1.84 26.68
N LEU A 236 28.04 1.79 27.54
CA LEU A 236 27.28 2.97 27.94
C LEU A 236 28.14 3.95 28.74
N ALA A 237 28.98 3.48 29.66
CA ALA A 237 29.92 4.33 30.41
C ALA A 237 30.95 5.00 29.49
N LEU A 238 31.47 4.27 28.49
CA LEU A 238 32.37 4.84 27.48
C LEU A 238 31.67 5.91 26.65
N ALA A 239 30.43 5.66 26.21
CA ALA A 239 29.63 6.64 25.48
C ALA A 239 29.35 7.88 26.33
N GLY A 240 28.91 7.71 27.57
CA GLY A 240 28.62 8.81 28.49
C GLY A 240 29.85 9.67 28.76
N ARG A 241 31.01 9.06 28.99
CA ARG A 241 32.26 9.80 29.20
C ARG A 241 32.73 10.51 27.94
N ALA A 242 32.65 9.87 26.78
CA ALA A 242 33.02 10.47 25.49
C ALA A 242 32.12 11.68 25.17
N MET A 243 30.82 11.56 25.43
CA MET A 243 29.87 12.66 25.27
C MET A 243 30.14 13.79 26.26
N HIS A 244 30.46 13.45 27.52
CA HIS A 244 30.84 14.43 28.53
C HIS A 244 32.05 15.26 28.11
N THR A 245 33.06 14.64 27.47
CA THR A 245 34.25 15.33 26.94
C THR A 245 34.08 15.87 25.52
N LEU A 246 32.85 15.86 24.99
CA LEU A 246 32.51 16.31 23.64
C LEU A 246 33.28 15.60 22.51
N ASP A 247 33.73 14.35 22.74
CA ASP A 247 34.32 13.49 21.71
C ASP A 247 33.19 12.81 20.91
N ILE A 248 32.66 13.54 19.93
CA ILE A 248 31.54 13.11 19.10
C ILE A 248 31.92 11.92 18.22
N ALA A 249 33.16 11.88 17.72
CA ALA A 249 33.64 10.84 16.84
C ALA A 249 33.66 9.48 17.55
N LEU A 250 34.22 9.43 18.78
CA LEU A 250 34.21 8.23 19.59
C LEU A 250 32.80 7.89 20.05
N SER A 251 32.03 8.85 20.55
CA SER A 251 30.64 8.63 21.00
C SER A 251 29.81 7.97 19.91
N LYS A 252 29.91 8.47 18.67
CA LYS A 252 29.23 7.90 17.50
C LYS A 252 29.67 6.46 17.24
N ARG A 253 30.96 6.15 17.32
CA ARG A 253 31.47 4.78 17.16
C ARG A 253 30.92 3.85 18.23
N VAL A 254 30.81 4.32 19.48
CA VAL A 254 30.28 3.53 20.60
C VAL A 254 28.78 3.28 20.43
N TYR A 255 27.98 4.31 20.11
CA TYR A 255 26.54 4.12 19.88
C TYR A 255 26.23 3.25 18.65
N ARG A 256 27.11 3.22 17.63
CA ARG A 256 27.02 2.23 16.55
C ARG A 256 27.22 0.80 17.05
N GLN A 257 28.18 0.58 17.95
CA GLN A 257 28.42 -0.73 18.57
C GLN A 257 27.23 -1.16 19.44
N LEU A 258 26.60 -0.21 20.14
CA LEU A 258 25.39 -0.43 20.94
C LEU A 258 24.11 -0.64 20.10
N GLY A 259 24.13 -0.36 18.79
CA GLY A 259 22.97 -0.44 17.91
C GLY A 259 21.95 0.70 18.07
N ASP A 260 22.33 1.82 18.70
CA ASP A 260 21.45 2.98 18.88
C ASP A 260 21.51 3.90 17.65
N ALA A 261 20.69 3.60 16.64
CA ALA A 261 20.63 4.39 15.42
C ALA A 261 20.17 5.84 15.66
N GLY A 262 19.32 6.09 16.65
CA GLY A 262 18.80 7.43 16.97
C GLY A 262 19.91 8.35 17.46
N MET A 263 20.69 7.88 18.44
CA MET A 263 21.86 8.61 18.94
C MET A 263 22.91 8.83 17.83
N VAL A 264 23.16 7.81 16.99
CA VAL A 264 24.10 7.95 15.87
C VAL A 264 23.66 9.02 14.87
N MET A 265 22.36 9.10 14.55
CA MET A 265 21.83 10.15 13.68
C MET A 265 21.94 11.53 14.33
N GLY A 266 21.63 11.65 15.62
CA GLY A 266 21.80 12.90 16.38
C GLY A 266 23.25 13.38 16.37
N LEU A 267 24.20 12.48 16.62
CA LEU A 267 25.63 12.79 16.65
C LEU A 267 26.19 13.16 15.27
N ASN A 268 25.75 12.49 14.20
CA ASN A 268 26.14 12.86 12.84
C ASN A 268 25.72 14.31 12.48
N ARG A 269 24.58 14.79 13.00
CA ARG A 269 24.10 16.16 12.73
C ARG A 269 24.96 17.22 13.39
N ILE A 270 25.70 16.90 14.45
CA ILE A 270 26.47 17.87 15.24
C ILE A 270 27.99 17.67 15.12
N GLU A 271 28.46 16.68 14.37
CA GLU A 271 29.88 16.37 14.19
C GLU A 271 30.69 17.52 13.57
N HIS A 272 30.03 18.41 12.81
CA HIS A 272 30.67 19.55 12.16
C HIS A 272 30.64 20.83 13.00
N VAL A 273 30.06 20.79 14.21
CA VAL A 273 29.93 21.96 15.08
C VAL A 273 31.24 22.17 15.84
N GLU A 274 31.89 23.30 15.59
CA GLU A 274 33.17 23.66 16.24
C GLU A 274 32.99 24.52 17.50
N ASP A 275 31.89 25.27 17.61
CA ASP A 275 31.59 26.06 18.81
C ASP A 275 31.33 25.13 20.01
N LYS A 276 32.12 25.30 21.08
CA LYS A 276 32.08 24.47 22.29
C LYS A 276 30.74 24.54 23.00
N ASN A 277 30.16 25.74 23.14
CA ASN A 277 28.88 25.96 23.83
C ASN A 277 27.72 25.43 22.99
N LEU A 278 27.75 25.63 21.67
CA LEU A 278 26.74 25.09 20.77
C LEU A 278 26.76 23.55 20.77
N LEU A 279 27.96 22.96 20.68
CA LEU A 279 28.13 21.52 20.72
C LEU A 279 27.69 20.93 22.06
N ALA A 280 28.12 21.53 23.17
CA ALA A 280 27.69 21.12 24.51
C ALA A 280 26.16 21.26 24.67
N GLY A 281 25.55 22.32 24.13
CA GLY A 281 24.11 22.51 24.14
C GLY A 281 23.36 21.38 23.41
N HIS A 282 23.84 20.99 22.24
CA HIS A 282 23.29 19.85 21.51
C HIS A 282 23.48 18.52 22.24
N VAL A 283 24.65 18.29 22.85
CA VAL A 283 24.91 17.09 23.65
C VAL A 283 23.99 17.05 24.88
N SER A 284 23.82 18.16 25.60
CA SER A 284 22.87 18.27 26.72
C SER A 284 21.43 17.99 26.29
N MET A 285 21.03 18.47 25.10
CA MET A 285 19.72 18.18 24.52
C MET A 285 19.53 16.69 24.26
N LEU A 286 20.55 15.97 23.76
CA LEU A 286 20.50 14.52 23.56
C LEU A 286 20.32 13.75 24.87
N PHE A 287 20.85 14.25 25.99
CA PHE A 287 20.63 13.70 27.33
C PHE A 287 19.35 14.17 28.02
N GLY A 288 18.53 14.98 27.35
CA GLY A 288 17.29 15.53 27.93
C GLY A 288 17.50 16.62 28.99
N GLN A 289 18.70 17.20 29.07
CA GLN A 289 19.05 18.27 30.01
C GLN A 289 18.72 19.64 29.39
N TYR A 290 17.43 19.92 29.21
CA TYR A 290 16.97 21.09 28.44
C TYR A 290 17.35 22.44 29.05
N ASP A 291 17.31 22.58 30.38
CA ASP A 291 17.69 23.83 31.06
C ASP A 291 19.15 24.20 30.84
N GLN A 292 20.02 23.19 30.86
CA GLN A 292 21.44 23.35 30.58
C GLN A 292 21.66 23.64 29.09
N ALA A 293 21.00 22.89 28.21
CA ALA A 293 21.06 23.12 26.77
C ALA A 293 20.66 24.56 26.42
N GLN A 294 19.58 25.08 27.00
CA GLN A 294 19.14 26.46 26.79
C GLN A 294 20.23 27.49 27.19
N LYS A 295 20.82 27.34 28.38
CA LYS A 295 21.90 28.24 28.83
C LYS A 295 23.10 28.20 27.88
N LEU A 296 23.48 27.00 27.44
CA LEU A 296 24.60 26.78 26.53
C LEU A 296 24.33 27.37 25.14
N TYR A 297 23.13 27.16 24.58
CA TYR A 297 22.74 27.77 23.32
C TYR A 297 22.75 29.31 23.39
N LEU A 298 22.20 29.90 24.45
CA LEU A 298 22.21 31.36 24.63
C LEU A 298 23.61 31.96 24.74
N ASN A 299 24.58 31.18 25.24
CA ASN A 299 25.98 31.58 25.36
C ASN A 299 26.84 31.18 24.14
N SER A 300 26.23 30.62 23.09
CA SER A 300 26.93 30.17 21.87
C SER A 300 26.86 31.19 20.75
N THR A 301 27.52 30.91 19.62
CA THR A 301 27.34 31.69 18.39
C THR A 301 25.92 31.63 17.81
N GLU A 302 25.09 30.67 18.22
CA GLU A 302 23.73 30.47 17.68
C GLU A 302 22.65 30.40 18.79
N PRO A 303 22.28 31.54 19.38
CA PRO A 303 21.24 31.59 20.43
C PRO A 303 19.84 31.19 19.93
N MET A 304 19.61 31.24 18.61
CA MET A 304 18.36 30.80 17.98
C MET A 304 18.07 29.29 18.17
N ALA A 305 19.11 28.48 18.43
CA ALA A 305 18.93 27.07 18.75
C ALA A 305 18.09 26.88 20.03
N ALA A 306 18.18 27.80 21.01
CA ALA A 306 17.38 27.77 22.24
C ALA A 306 15.88 27.94 21.95
N LEU A 307 15.51 28.94 21.13
CA LEU A 307 14.14 29.17 20.71
C LEU A 307 13.59 27.94 19.96
N THR A 308 14.39 27.44 19.01
CA THR A 308 14.04 26.30 18.18
C THR A 308 13.77 25.05 19.03
N MET A 309 14.64 24.80 20.01
CA MET A 309 14.46 23.72 21.00
C MET A 309 13.13 23.88 21.75
N GLN A 310 12.85 25.06 22.30
CA GLN A 310 11.62 25.28 23.07
C GLN A 310 10.35 25.12 22.22
N ARG A 311 10.40 25.50 20.94
CA ARG A 311 9.34 25.23 19.97
C ARG A 311 9.12 23.73 19.78
N TYR A 312 10.19 22.94 19.60
CA TYR A 312 10.07 21.48 19.43
C TYR A 312 9.57 20.77 20.70
N LEU A 313 9.90 21.29 21.88
CA LEU A 313 9.38 20.81 23.16
C LEU A 313 7.94 21.27 23.44
N LEU A 314 7.34 22.07 22.56
CA LEU A 314 6.01 22.68 22.70
C LEU A 314 5.86 23.53 23.98
N GLN A 315 6.98 24.09 24.48
CA GLN A 315 7.01 25.00 25.62
C GLN A 315 6.76 26.43 25.13
N TRP A 316 5.53 26.69 24.69
CA TRP A 316 5.16 27.93 24.00
C TRP A 316 5.41 29.20 24.81
N ASP A 317 5.15 29.19 26.11
CA ASP A 317 5.37 30.38 26.96
C ASP A 317 6.86 30.75 27.02
N GLN A 318 7.75 29.75 27.16
CA GLN A 318 9.20 29.98 27.14
C GLN A 318 9.71 30.37 25.75
N ALA A 319 9.16 29.75 24.69
CA ALA A 319 9.48 30.12 23.32
C ALA A 319 9.07 31.56 23.00
N LEU A 320 7.91 32.03 23.46
CA LEU A 320 7.48 33.42 23.27
C LEU A 320 8.39 34.40 24.03
N LEU A 321 8.74 34.11 25.28
CA LEU A 321 9.70 34.93 26.05
C LEU A 321 11.06 35.03 25.36
N LEU A 322 11.56 33.93 24.78
CA LEU A 322 12.79 33.94 24.00
C LEU A 322 12.62 34.70 22.68
N ALA A 323 11.48 34.57 22.00
CA ALA A 323 11.22 35.25 20.74
C ALA A 323 11.17 36.78 20.91
N ASP A 324 10.59 37.27 22.01
CA ASP A 324 10.52 38.71 22.31
C ASP A 324 11.90 39.37 22.40
N SER A 325 12.93 38.61 22.80
CA SER A 325 14.31 39.12 22.91
C SER A 325 15.19 38.80 21.71
N LEU A 326 15.04 37.61 21.11
CA LEU A 326 15.93 37.10 20.07
C LEU A 326 15.39 37.30 18.64
N ALA A 327 14.08 37.15 18.45
CA ALA A 327 13.47 37.05 17.13
C ALA A 327 11.99 37.48 17.14
N VAL A 328 11.76 38.77 17.39
CA VAL A 328 10.43 39.37 17.50
C VAL A 328 9.55 39.09 16.27
N HIS A 329 10.14 39.01 15.09
CA HIS A 329 9.44 38.70 13.84
C HIS A 329 8.76 37.31 13.83
N LEU A 330 9.16 36.37 14.69
CA LEU A 330 8.56 35.05 14.82
C LEU A 330 7.41 34.99 15.83
N VAL A 331 7.21 36.05 16.63
CA VAL A 331 6.16 36.11 17.65
C VAL A 331 4.76 35.86 17.07
N PRO A 332 4.36 36.42 15.91
CA PRO A 332 3.07 36.11 15.30
C PRO A 332 2.87 34.62 14.99
N GLU A 333 3.89 33.96 14.44
CA GLU A 333 3.82 32.54 14.05
C GLU A 333 3.76 31.62 15.27
N LEU A 334 4.58 31.90 16.29
CA LEU A 334 4.58 31.16 17.55
C LEU A 334 3.26 31.33 18.30
N SER A 335 2.74 32.56 18.35
CA SER A 335 1.46 32.87 19.00
C SER A 335 0.29 32.16 18.30
N ALA A 336 0.27 32.14 16.96
CA ALA A 336 -0.74 31.42 16.19
C ALA A 336 -0.67 29.89 16.41
N SER A 337 0.54 29.34 16.48
CA SER A 337 0.76 27.90 16.75
C SER A 337 0.34 27.52 18.17
N TYR A 338 0.67 28.36 19.15
CA TYR A 338 0.23 28.18 20.54
C TYR A 338 -1.30 28.26 20.65
N ALA A 339 -1.91 29.24 19.99
CA ALA A 339 -3.35 29.40 19.94
C ALA A 339 -4.06 28.17 19.35
N ALA A 340 -3.53 27.61 18.26
CA ALA A 340 -4.07 26.40 17.65
C ALA A 340 -4.01 25.19 18.60
N GLN A 341 -2.92 25.05 19.37
CA GLN A 341 -2.81 24.01 20.38
C GLN A 341 -3.82 24.20 21.54
N LEU A 342 -4.01 25.43 22.02
CA LEU A 342 -5.00 25.74 23.06
C LEU A 342 -6.42 25.47 22.56
N GLU A 343 -6.71 25.84 21.31
CA GLU A 343 -7.98 25.58 20.65
C GLU A 343 -8.26 24.07 20.57
N PHE A 344 -7.26 23.27 20.22
CA PHE A 344 -7.35 21.81 20.20
C PHE A 344 -7.57 21.20 21.59
N LYS A 345 -6.95 21.76 22.64
CA LYS A 345 -7.17 21.34 24.04
C LYS A 345 -8.55 21.77 24.58
N GLY A 346 -9.26 22.64 23.86
CA GLY A 346 -10.57 23.17 24.26
C GLY A 346 -10.50 24.43 25.14
N ASP A 347 -9.31 25.00 25.37
CA ASP A 347 -9.17 26.30 26.04
C ASP A 347 -9.40 27.44 25.03
N VAL A 348 -10.68 27.75 24.83
CA VAL A 348 -11.12 28.74 23.84
C VAL A 348 -10.71 30.17 24.22
N GLU A 349 -10.73 30.51 25.51
CA GLU A 349 -10.38 31.85 25.98
C GLU A 349 -8.87 32.11 25.86
N GLY A 350 -8.05 31.13 26.23
CA GLY A 350 -6.60 31.19 26.02
C GLY A 350 -6.25 31.26 24.53
N ALA A 351 -6.87 30.42 23.70
CA ALA A 351 -6.68 30.44 22.25
C ALA A 351 -7.04 31.80 21.63
N LEU A 352 -8.16 32.40 22.03
CA LEU A 352 -8.58 33.72 21.54
C LEU A 352 -7.53 34.78 21.84
N LYS A 353 -7.04 34.85 23.07
CA LYS A 353 -5.99 35.80 23.47
C LYS A 353 -4.73 35.63 22.64
N MET A 354 -4.31 34.39 22.37
CA MET A 354 -3.09 34.10 21.62
C MET A 354 -3.24 34.38 20.11
N TYR A 355 -4.41 34.12 19.52
CA TYR A 355 -4.66 34.53 18.13
C TYR A 355 -4.74 36.06 17.99
N GLU A 356 -5.34 36.76 18.96
CA GLU A 356 -5.33 38.23 19.00
C GLU A 356 -3.92 38.79 19.19
N HIS A 357 -3.10 38.14 20.04
CA HIS A 357 -1.69 38.46 20.20
C HIS A 357 -0.92 38.30 18.88
N ALA A 358 -1.19 37.24 18.12
CA ALA A 358 -0.55 37.02 16.82
C ALA A 358 -0.86 38.13 15.80
N CYS A 359 -2.08 38.68 15.80
CA CYS A 359 -2.48 39.75 14.88
C CYS A 359 -2.00 41.14 15.33
N ASN A 360 -1.80 41.34 16.63
CA ASN A 360 -1.48 42.64 17.23
C ASN A 360 -0.06 42.69 17.82
N ALA A 361 0.82 41.77 17.44
CA ALA A 361 2.18 41.71 17.94
C ALA A 361 2.93 43.02 17.61
N VAL A 362 3.64 43.55 18.60
CA VAL A 362 4.45 44.77 18.48
C VAL A 362 5.88 44.48 18.88
N ASP A 363 6.82 45.20 18.27
CA ASP A 363 8.23 45.15 18.65
C ASP A 363 8.49 45.96 19.94
N PRO A 364 9.69 45.85 20.55
CA PRO A 364 10.06 46.63 21.74
C PRO A 364 10.01 48.16 21.55
N LEU A 365 9.95 48.64 20.31
CA LEU A 365 9.84 50.06 19.93
C LEU A 365 8.38 50.48 19.67
N GLY A 366 7.42 49.56 19.81
CA GLY A 366 5.99 49.78 19.61
C GLY A 366 5.52 49.72 18.16
N ASN A 367 6.35 49.28 17.21
CA ASN A 367 5.96 49.11 15.81
C ASN A 367 5.23 47.77 15.61
N PRO A 368 4.21 47.70 14.75
CA PRO A 368 3.56 46.44 14.41
C PRO A 368 4.53 45.45 13.76
N VAL A 369 4.54 44.22 14.25
CA VAL A 369 5.29 43.12 13.65
C VAL A 369 4.48 42.59 12.46
N VAL A 370 5.04 42.67 11.26
CA VAL A 370 4.36 42.20 10.05
C VAL A 370 4.30 40.67 10.06
N ALA A 371 3.11 40.12 10.27
CA ALA A 371 2.85 38.69 10.12
C ALA A 371 2.76 38.31 8.64
N SER A 372 3.07 37.04 8.32
CA SER A 372 2.79 36.50 6.99
C SER A 372 1.28 36.48 6.71
N GLU A 373 0.88 36.65 5.46
CA GLU A 373 -0.53 36.63 5.06
C GLU A 373 -1.22 35.31 5.49
N LYS A 374 -0.49 34.20 5.45
CA LYS A 374 -0.96 32.89 5.93
C LYS A 374 -1.20 32.87 7.44
N THR A 375 -0.26 33.39 8.22
CA THR A 375 -0.40 33.47 9.69
C THR A 375 -1.55 34.39 10.06
N GLN A 376 -1.69 35.52 9.37
CA GLN A 376 -2.76 36.49 9.62
C GLN A 376 -4.14 35.89 9.32
N THR A 377 -4.31 35.25 8.16
CA THR A 377 -5.58 34.59 7.79
C THR A 377 -5.92 33.45 8.76
N GLN A 378 -4.95 32.62 9.14
CA GLN A 378 -5.14 31.54 10.13
C GLN A 378 -5.55 32.08 11.50
N SER A 379 -4.88 33.13 11.99
CA SER A 379 -5.21 33.75 13.27
C SER A 379 -6.59 34.40 13.25
N MET A 380 -6.94 35.10 12.18
CA MET A 380 -8.27 35.70 12.02
C MET A 380 -9.39 34.64 11.96
N ALA A 381 -9.16 33.52 11.28
CA ALA A 381 -10.05 32.37 11.28
C ALA A 381 -10.19 31.77 12.70
N GLY A 382 -9.09 31.64 13.44
CA GLY A 382 -9.06 31.24 14.84
C GLY A 382 -9.86 32.17 15.75
N ILE A 383 -9.68 33.48 15.62
CA ILE A 383 -10.46 34.50 16.34
C ILE A 383 -11.95 34.34 16.03
N ALA A 384 -12.33 34.17 14.76
CA ALA A 384 -13.72 33.98 14.37
C ALA A 384 -14.35 32.74 15.04
N ARG A 385 -13.66 31.59 15.04
CA ARG A 385 -14.15 30.38 15.73
C ARG A 385 -14.24 30.54 17.23
N CYS A 386 -13.20 31.09 17.86
CA CYS A 386 -13.16 31.25 19.30
C CYS A 386 -14.19 32.28 19.79
N THR A 387 -14.37 33.40 19.08
CA THR A 387 -15.40 34.42 19.43
C THR A 387 -16.82 33.88 19.33
N LEU A 388 -17.11 33.00 18.36
CA LEU A 388 -18.40 32.31 18.30
C LEU A 388 -18.59 31.38 19.50
N ARG A 389 -17.56 30.58 19.84
CA ARG A 389 -17.60 29.66 20.99
C ARG A 389 -17.70 30.38 22.35
N THR A 390 -17.15 31.58 22.49
CA THR A 390 -17.29 32.41 23.71
C THR A 390 -18.61 33.17 23.78
N GLY A 391 -19.43 33.16 22.72
CA GLY A 391 -20.78 33.71 22.71
C GLY A 391 -20.95 35.10 22.09
N ASP A 392 -19.87 35.73 21.59
CA ASP A 392 -19.99 36.99 20.82
C ASP A 392 -20.29 36.70 19.35
N LEU A 393 -21.56 36.36 19.10
CA LEU A 393 -22.04 35.99 17.76
C LEU A 393 -21.90 37.12 16.74
N ARG A 394 -22.08 38.38 17.17
CA ARG A 394 -22.02 39.55 16.26
C ARG A 394 -20.62 39.79 15.75
N ARG A 395 -19.61 39.66 16.62
CA ARG A 395 -18.21 39.78 16.21
C ARG A 395 -17.80 38.59 15.34
N GLY A 396 -18.11 37.37 15.76
CA GLY A 396 -17.74 36.16 15.02
C GLY A 396 -18.33 36.10 13.61
N ILE A 397 -19.64 36.36 13.44
CA ILE A 397 -20.31 36.31 12.12
C ILE A 397 -19.75 37.37 11.17
N ARG A 398 -19.46 38.58 11.66
CA ARG A 398 -18.83 39.64 10.85
C ARG A 398 -17.46 39.20 10.34
N LEU A 399 -16.62 38.65 11.22
CA LEU A 399 -15.28 38.17 10.84
C LEU A 399 -15.34 37.06 9.79
N VAL A 400 -16.23 36.08 9.96
CA VAL A 400 -16.43 35.00 8.96
C VAL A 400 -16.88 35.58 7.61
N THR A 401 -17.77 36.57 7.65
CA THR A 401 -18.32 37.22 6.45
C THR A 401 -17.27 38.03 5.70
N GLU A 402 -16.39 38.73 6.41
CA GLU A 402 -15.31 39.54 5.85
C GLU A 402 -14.19 38.68 5.26
N LEU A 403 -13.82 37.58 5.92
CA LEU A 403 -12.79 36.64 5.43
C LEU A 403 -13.26 35.85 4.20
N ASN A 404 -14.57 35.58 4.10
CA ASN A 404 -15.21 34.89 2.98
C ASN A 404 -14.55 33.54 2.60
N ASP A 405 -13.99 32.83 3.59
CA ASP A 405 -13.42 31.49 3.42
C ASP A 405 -14.52 30.43 3.55
N ILE A 406 -14.63 29.58 2.51
CA ILE A 406 -15.59 28.47 2.42
C ILE A 406 -15.36 27.47 3.56
N GLY A 407 -14.11 27.16 3.90
CA GLY A 407 -13.77 26.22 4.97
C GLY A 407 -14.23 26.73 6.33
N LEU A 408 -13.85 27.96 6.66
CA LEU A 408 -14.25 28.64 7.89
C LEU A 408 -15.78 28.73 8.04
N CYS A 409 -16.52 29.04 6.97
CA CYS A 409 -17.98 29.11 7.01
C CYS A 409 -18.62 27.78 7.46
N LYS A 410 -18.04 26.63 7.05
CA LYS A 410 -18.50 25.30 7.48
C LYS A 410 -18.24 25.05 8.96
N GLU A 411 -17.03 25.37 9.43
CA GLU A 411 -16.63 25.19 10.82
C GLU A 411 -17.46 26.06 11.76
N CYS A 412 -17.65 27.33 11.41
CA CYS A 412 -18.47 28.28 12.16
C CYS A 412 -19.97 27.92 12.10
N GLY A 413 -20.47 27.42 10.97
CA GLY A 413 -21.83 26.89 10.85
C GLY A 413 -22.10 25.74 11.84
N LEU A 414 -21.13 24.84 12.00
CA LEU A 414 -21.20 23.72 12.95
C LEU A 414 -21.19 24.19 14.41
N ILE A 415 -20.37 25.20 14.74
CA ILE A 415 -20.36 25.81 16.08
C ILE A 415 -21.73 26.41 16.41
N LEU A 416 -22.30 27.21 15.49
CA LEU A 416 -23.61 27.84 15.67
C LEU A 416 -24.75 26.81 15.77
N GLU A 417 -24.69 25.74 14.99
CA GLU A 417 -25.64 24.62 15.06
C GLU A 417 -25.60 23.96 16.45
N GLY A 418 -24.40 23.68 16.99
CA GLY A 418 -24.22 23.17 18.36
C GLY A 418 -24.76 24.12 19.43
N MET A 419 -24.64 25.43 19.21
CA MET A 419 -25.19 26.48 20.09
C MET A 419 -26.70 26.73 19.87
N LYS A 420 -27.36 25.97 18.98
CA LYS A 420 -28.78 26.10 18.60
C LYS A 420 -29.16 27.42 17.94
N GLN A 421 -28.20 28.16 17.37
CA GLN A 421 -28.43 29.38 16.59
C GLN A 421 -28.69 29.02 15.12
N LEU A 422 -29.85 28.42 14.87
CA LEU A 422 -30.17 27.76 13.59
C LEU A 422 -30.26 28.73 12.40
N SER A 423 -30.74 29.96 12.59
CA SER A 423 -30.88 30.96 11.51
C SER A 423 -29.56 31.36 10.89
N ASP A 424 -28.55 31.55 11.74
CA ASP A 424 -27.23 32.04 11.36
C ASP A 424 -26.35 30.88 10.90
N ALA A 425 -26.51 29.69 11.52
CA ALA A 425 -25.91 28.45 11.06
C ALA A 425 -26.30 28.13 9.60
N ALA A 426 -27.59 28.25 9.26
CA ALA A 426 -28.06 27.97 7.89
C ALA A 426 -27.47 28.94 6.85
N GLN A 427 -27.35 30.24 7.20
CA GLN A 427 -26.71 31.24 6.33
C GLN A 427 -25.22 30.97 6.13
N LEU A 428 -24.50 30.58 7.19
CA LEU A 428 -23.09 30.22 7.08
C LEU A 428 -22.89 28.93 6.28
N TYR A 429 -23.76 27.93 6.43
CA TYR A 429 -23.71 26.72 5.62
C TYR A 429 -24.02 26.98 4.14
N GLU A 430 -24.93 27.90 3.82
CA GLU A 430 -25.19 28.32 2.44
C GLU A 430 -23.94 28.96 1.81
N ARG A 431 -23.27 29.87 2.54
CA ARG A 431 -22.01 30.50 2.11
C ARG A 431 -20.84 29.51 2.04
N GLY A 432 -20.82 28.54 2.94
CA GLY A 432 -19.86 27.43 2.95
C GLY A 432 -20.15 26.35 1.91
N GLU A 433 -21.13 26.54 1.01
CA GLU A 433 -21.52 25.57 -0.04
C GLU A 433 -21.95 24.20 0.52
N VAL A 434 -22.38 24.13 1.78
CA VAL A 434 -22.97 22.92 2.39
C VAL A 434 -24.49 23.04 2.32
N TYR A 435 -24.99 22.96 1.08
CA TYR A 435 -26.41 23.16 0.79
C TYR A 435 -27.31 22.12 1.47
N GLU A 436 -26.81 20.90 1.70
CA GLU A 436 -27.58 19.83 2.33
C GLU A 436 -27.96 20.15 3.77
N LYS A 437 -26.99 20.58 4.58
CA LYS A 437 -27.24 20.98 5.98
C LYS A 437 -28.04 22.27 6.05
N ALA A 438 -27.74 23.25 5.19
CA ALA A 438 -28.52 24.47 5.10
C ALA A 438 -30.01 24.18 4.80
N ALA A 439 -30.29 23.32 3.82
CA ALA A 439 -31.65 22.90 3.48
C ALA A 439 -32.35 22.16 4.64
N GLN A 440 -31.67 21.22 5.30
CA GLN A 440 -32.23 20.52 6.48
C GLN A 440 -32.63 21.49 7.59
N ILE A 441 -31.76 22.45 7.92
CA ILE A 441 -32.04 23.45 8.96
C ILE A 441 -33.19 24.37 8.52
N TYR A 442 -33.22 24.82 7.27
CA TYR A 442 -34.35 25.63 6.76
C TYR A 442 -35.69 24.87 6.79
N ILE A 443 -35.68 23.57 6.48
CA ILE A 443 -36.87 22.70 6.59
C ILE A 443 -37.31 22.57 8.06
N GLN A 444 -36.37 22.35 8.98
CA GLN A 444 -36.65 22.29 10.42
C GLN A 444 -37.25 23.61 10.95
N MET A 445 -36.77 24.74 10.44
CA MET A 445 -37.30 26.08 10.75
C MET A 445 -38.61 26.43 10.03
N LYS A 446 -39.17 25.51 9.21
CA LYS A 446 -40.35 25.73 8.36
C LYS A 446 -40.19 26.86 7.32
N GLN A 447 -38.96 27.22 6.96
CA GLN A 447 -38.65 28.23 5.94
C GLN A 447 -38.52 27.60 4.56
N LEU A 448 -39.62 27.01 4.05
CA LEU A 448 -39.63 26.25 2.79
C LEU A 448 -39.25 27.09 1.56
N HIS A 449 -39.49 28.40 1.60
CA HIS A 449 -39.12 29.33 0.53
C HIS A 449 -37.60 29.50 0.35
N LYS A 450 -36.81 29.40 1.43
CA LYS A 450 -35.34 29.42 1.36
C LYS A 450 -34.75 28.06 1.04
N ALA A 451 -35.40 26.98 1.47
CA ALA A 451 -34.98 25.63 1.16
C ALA A 451 -35.17 25.28 -0.34
N ALA A 452 -36.26 25.71 -0.96
CA ALA A 452 -36.60 25.39 -2.36
C ALA A 452 -35.47 25.65 -3.39
N PRO A 453 -34.83 26.84 -3.46
CA PRO A 453 -33.73 27.08 -4.41
C PRO A 453 -32.48 26.24 -4.09
N LEU A 454 -32.30 25.83 -2.84
CA LEU A 454 -31.18 24.97 -2.43
C LEU A 454 -31.40 23.51 -2.85
N MET A 455 -32.66 23.03 -2.90
CA MET A 455 -32.97 21.64 -3.27
C MET A 455 -32.48 21.28 -4.68
N ALA A 456 -32.35 22.25 -5.60
CA ALA A 456 -31.77 22.03 -6.92
C ALA A 456 -30.27 21.63 -6.88
N LYS A 457 -29.56 22.02 -5.81
CA LYS A 457 -28.14 21.70 -5.59
C LYS A 457 -27.94 20.52 -4.62
N VAL A 458 -29.02 20.01 -4.01
CA VAL A 458 -28.97 18.91 -3.04
C VAL A 458 -29.24 17.59 -3.77
N HIS A 459 -28.36 16.62 -3.58
CA HIS A 459 -28.52 15.29 -4.19
C HIS A 459 -28.95 14.22 -3.17
N MET A 460 -28.83 14.49 -1.86
CA MET A 460 -29.14 13.50 -0.83
C MET A 460 -30.65 13.21 -0.73
N PRO A 461 -31.10 11.96 -0.97
CA PRO A 461 -32.52 11.60 -0.98
C PRO A 461 -33.25 11.83 0.36
N LYS A 462 -32.54 11.68 1.49
CA LYS A 462 -33.09 11.92 2.83
C LYS A 462 -33.56 13.37 3.03
N VAL A 463 -32.90 14.36 2.42
CA VAL A 463 -33.30 15.76 2.53
C VAL A 463 -34.52 16.04 1.65
N HIS A 464 -34.53 15.49 0.44
CA HIS A 464 -35.69 15.53 -0.46
C HIS A 464 -36.93 14.92 0.21
N MET A 465 -36.77 13.80 0.93
CA MET A 465 -37.85 13.18 1.72
C MET A 465 -38.41 14.12 2.80
N GLN A 466 -37.53 14.77 3.57
CA GLN A 466 -37.96 15.72 4.61
C GLN A 466 -38.65 16.95 4.00
N PHE A 467 -38.14 17.44 2.87
CA PHE A 467 -38.74 18.52 2.12
C PHE A 467 -40.12 18.14 1.56
N ALA A 468 -40.25 16.92 1.01
CA ALA A 468 -41.50 16.39 0.47
C ALA A 468 -42.58 16.27 1.55
N LYS A 469 -42.26 15.71 2.71
CA LYS A 469 -43.18 15.65 3.87
C LYS A 469 -43.61 17.03 4.35
N ALA A 470 -42.69 17.99 4.38
CA ALA A 470 -43.01 19.36 4.77
C ALA A 470 -43.90 20.07 3.75
N LYS A 471 -43.73 19.79 2.44
CA LYS A 471 -44.59 20.29 1.36
C LYS A 471 -45.97 19.63 1.33
N GLU A 472 -46.04 18.33 1.59
CA GLU A 472 -47.31 17.60 1.73
C GLU A 472 -48.12 18.14 2.92
N ALA A 473 -47.47 18.38 4.07
CA ALA A 473 -48.11 19.02 5.22
C ALA A 473 -48.55 20.48 4.94
N ALA A 474 -47.95 21.15 3.95
CA ALA A 474 -48.34 22.48 3.50
C ALA A 474 -49.47 22.45 2.44
N GLY A 475 -49.93 21.26 2.02
CA GLY A 475 -50.97 21.09 0.99
C GLY A 475 -50.50 21.29 -0.45
N GLU A 476 -49.19 21.44 -0.69
CA GLU A 476 -48.61 21.59 -2.03
C GLU A 476 -48.29 20.22 -2.65
N PHE A 477 -49.33 19.45 -3.00
CA PHE A 477 -49.18 18.04 -3.43
C PHE A 477 -48.34 17.84 -4.71
N ALA A 478 -48.36 18.77 -5.66
CA ALA A 478 -47.55 18.68 -6.88
C ALA A 478 -46.04 18.81 -6.58
N ALA A 479 -45.66 19.84 -5.83
CA ALA A 479 -44.26 20.03 -5.39
C ALA A 479 -43.79 18.93 -4.43
N ALA A 480 -44.70 18.36 -3.62
CA ALA A 480 -44.41 17.20 -2.79
C ALA A 480 -44.15 15.94 -3.65
N SER A 481 -44.92 15.71 -4.71
CA SER A 481 -44.69 14.60 -5.64
C SER A 481 -43.31 14.70 -6.30
N ASP A 482 -42.92 15.87 -6.79
CA ASP A 482 -41.61 16.06 -7.44
C ASP A 482 -40.46 15.83 -6.43
N ALA A 483 -40.65 16.27 -5.18
CA ALA A 483 -39.68 16.06 -4.11
C ALA A 483 -39.61 14.58 -3.65
N TYR A 484 -40.73 13.85 -3.60
CA TYR A 484 -40.71 12.40 -3.32
C TYR A 484 -40.07 11.60 -4.47
N GLU A 485 -40.28 12.04 -5.72
CA GLU A 485 -39.63 11.48 -6.91
C GLU A 485 -38.11 11.69 -6.83
N ALA A 486 -37.65 12.89 -6.48
CA ALA A 486 -36.24 13.17 -6.21
C ALA A 486 -35.68 12.40 -5.00
N ALA A 487 -36.52 12.05 -4.03
CA ALA A 487 -36.17 11.22 -2.87
C ALA A 487 -36.15 9.71 -3.17
N MET A 488 -36.52 9.30 -4.38
CA MET A 488 -36.71 7.89 -4.79
C MET A 488 -37.77 7.15 -3.96
N ASP A 489 -38.66 7.87 -3.27
CA ASP A 489 -39.81 7.28 -2.55
C ASP A 489 -41.03 7.24 -3.46
N LEU A 490 -40.94 6.30 -4.39
CA LEU A 490 -41.90 6.13 -5.47
C LEU A 490 -43.25 5.60 -4.96
N ASP A 491 -43.29 4.96 -3.79
CA ASP A 491 -44.54 4.51 -3.16
C ASP A 491 -45.37 5.69 -2.65
N SER A 492 -44.71 6.68 -2.01
CA SER A 492 -45.36 7.95 -1.65
C SER A 492 -45.81 8.75 -2.88
N VAL A 493 -45.06 8.71 -3.98
CA VAL A 493 -45.47 9.31 -5.26
C VAL A 493 -46.73 8.62 -5.79
N VAL A 494 -46.75 7.29 -5.85
CA VAL A 494 -47.91 6.51 -6.32
C VAL A 494 -49.16 6.82 -5.49
N ARG A 495 -49.01 6.91 -4.16
CA ARG A 495 -50.12 7.29 -3.27
C ARG A 495 -50.64 8.69 -3.58
N ILE A 496 -49.78 9.70 -3.64
CA ILE A 496 -50.20 11.09 -3.91
C ILE A 496 -50.82 11.22 -5.31
N GLN A 497 -50.29 10.50 -6.30
CA GLN A 497 -50.80 10.50 -7.67
C GLN A 497 -52.20 9.85 -7.78
N LEU A 498 -52.47 8.80 -7.00
CA LEU A 498 -53.76 8.12 -6.97
C LEU A 498 -54.81 8.84 -6.09
N GLU A 499 -54.44 9.33 -4.91
CA GLU A 499 -55.37 9.89 -3.92
C GLU A 499 -55.66 11.39 -4.13
N HIS A 500 -54.69 12.17 -4.60
CA HIS A 500 -54.78 13.64 -4.60
C HIS A 500 -54.65 14.29 -5.98
N LEU A 501 -53.83 13.72 -6.89
CA LEU A 501 -53.58 14.29 -8.22
C LEU A 501 -54.35 13.57 -9.36
N ASN A 502 -55.05 12.48 -9.05
CA ASN A 502 -55.89 11.68 -9.96
C ASN A 502 -55.20 11.30 -11.29
N ASN A 503 -53.92 10.94 -11.24
CA ASN A 503 -53.10 10.59 -12.40
C ASN A 503 -52.71 9.10 -12.36
N ALA A 504 -53.67 8.24 -12.72
CA ALA A 504 -53.51 6.79 -12.68
C ALA A 504 -52.44 6.25 -13.65
N GLU A 505 -52.24 6.90 -14.80
CA GLU A 505 -51.25 6.47 -15.79
C GLU A 505 -49.80 6.61 -15.27
N LYS A 506 -49.48 7.76 -14.64
CA LYS A 506 -48.17 7.96 -14.01
C LYS A 506 -47.95 6.94 -12.89
N ALA A 507 -48.95 6.70 -12.05
CA ALA A 507 -48.88 5.71 -10.97
C ALA A 507 -48.63 4.28 -11.49
N PHE A 508 -49.33 3.84 -12.55
CA PHE A 508 -49.14 2.51 -13.13
C PHE A 508 -47.75 2.34 -13.74
N SER A 509 -47.23 3.37 -14.40
CA SER A 509 -45.88 3.33 -15.00
C SER A 509 -44.81 3.18 -13.92
N ILE A 510 -44.94 3.91 -12.80
CA ILE A 510 -44.01 3.87 -11.69
C ILE A 510 -44.03 2.50 -11.04
N VAL A 511 -45.21 1.95 -10.70
CA VAL A 511 -45.31 0.63 -10.06
C VAL A 511 -44.77 -0.49 -10.95
N LYS A 512 -45.00 -0.43 -12.28
CA LYS A 512 -44.44 -1.43 -13.21
C LYS A 512 -42.91 -1.36 -13.30
N GLN A 513 -42.33 -0.17 -13.12
CA GLN A 513 -40.87 0.00 -13.07
C GLN A 513 -40.28 -0.43 -11.73
N THR A 514 -40.92 -0.07 -10.61
CA THR A 514 -40.40 -0.32 -9.26
C THR A 514 -40.65 -1.73 -8.76
N LYS A 515 -41.76 -2.35 -9.21
CA LYS A 515 -42.27 -3.63 -8.68
C LYS A 515 -42.44 -3.62 -7.16
N SER A 516 -42.74 -2.46 -6.57
CA SER A 516 -42.95 -2.35 -5.13
C SER A 516 -44.26 -3.04 -4.71
N SER A 517 -44.22 -3.81 -3.63
CA SER A 517 -45.38 -4.53 -3.11
C SER A 517 -46.46 -3.59 -2.56
N GLU A 518 -46.06 -2.48 -1.94
CA GLU A 518 -47.01 -1.52 -1.35
C GLU A 518 -47.68 -0.67 -2.44
N GLY A 519 -46.88 -0.14 -3.39
CA GLY A 519 -47.40 0.54 -4.57
C GLY A 519 -48.28 -0.35 -5.44
N ALA A 520 -47.91 -1.61 -5.65
CA ALA A 520 -48.72 -2.58 -6.39
C ALA A 520 -50.03 -2.94 -5.67
N SER A 521 -50.05 -3.00 -4.33
CA SER A 521 -51.30 -3.19 -3.60
C SER A 521 -52.22 -1.96 -3.67
N ALA A 522 -51.67 -0.74 -3.65
CA ALA A 522 -52.46 0.49 -3.79
C ALA A 522 -53.08 0.59 -5.20
N VAL A 523 -52.29 0.28 -6.23
CA VAL A 523 -52.77 0.21 -7.61
C VAL A 523 -53.79 -0.92 -7.81
N ALA A 524 -53.57 -2.10 -7.23
CA ALA A 524 -54.51 -3.23 -7.34
C ALA A 524 -55.89 -2.89 -6.75
N LYS A 525 -55.95 -2.21 -5.60
CA LYS A 525 -57.21 -1.74 -5.01
C LYS A 525 -57.95 -0.78 -5.96
N TYR A 526 -57.22 0.19 -6.52
CA TYR A 526 -57.78 1.12 -7.49
C TYR A 526 -58.28 0.41 -8.77
N CYS A 527 -57.56 -0.61 -9.26
CA CYS A 527 -57.99 -1.40 -10.42
C CYS A 527 -59.23 -2.26 -10.15
N VAL A 528 -59.39 -2.79 -8.93
CA VAL A 528 -60.61 -3.50 -8.50
C VAL A 528 -61.80 -2.54 -8.45
N GLU A 529 -61.62 -1.35 -7.88
CA GLU A 529 -62.65 -0.29 -7.85
C GLU A 529 -63.03 0.19 -9.26
N SER A 530 -62.06 0.17 -10.18
CA SER A 530 -62.24 0.54 -11.60
C SER A 530 -62.70 -0.61 -12.51
N ALA A 531 -63.05 -1.78 -11.94
CA ALA A 531 -63.50 -2.99 -12.65
C ALA A 531 -62.52 -3.56 -13.71
N ASN A 532 -61.22 -3.27 -13.59
CA ASN A 532 -60.17 -3.82 -14.46
C ASN A 532 -59.48 -5.02 -13.77
N TYR A 533 -60.13 -6.18 -13.84
CA TYR A 533 -59.69 -7.39 -13.12
C TYR A 533 -58.39 -8.00 -13.65
N ALA A 534 -58.13 -7.92 -14.96
CA ALA A 534 -56.88 -8.40 -15.55
C ALA A 534 -55.67 -7.60 -15.01
N ALA A 535 -55.75 -6.27 -14.99
CA ALA A 535 -54.70 -5.43 -14.41
C ALA A 535 -54.60 -5.62 -12.89
N ALA A 536 -55.73 -5.82 -12.19
CA ALA A 536 -55.72 -6.10 -10.76
C ALA A 536 -54.99 -7.42 -10.43
N ILE A 537 -55.19 -8.48 -11.21
CA ILE A 537 -54.46 -9.75 -11.06
C ILE A 537 -52.95 -9.51 -11.25
N ASP A 538 -52.56 -8.77 -12.29
CA ASP A 538 -51.15 -8.47 -12.54
C ASP A 538 -50.49 -7.71 -11.38
N PHE A 539 -51.16 -6.70 -10.83
CA PHE A 539 -50.63 -5.92 -9.70
C PHE A 539 -50.73 -6.68 -8.36
N LEU A 540 -51.71 -7.56 -8.15
CA LEU A 540 -51.78 -8.43 -6.96
C LEU A 540 -50.67 -9.48 -6.95
N LEU A 541 -50.35 -10.04 -8.12
CA LEU A 541 -49.22 -10.95 -8.28
C LEU A 541 -47.88 -10.21 -8.08
N MET A 542 -47.77 -8.98 -8.58
CA MET A 542 -46.62 -8.10 -8.31
C MET A 542 -46.48 -7.76 -6.82
N ALA A 543 -47.59 -7.71 -6.07
CA ALA A 543 -47.61 -7.52 -4.62
C ALA A 543 -47.44 -8.82 -3.81
N ASN A 544 -47.09 -9.94 -4.44
CA ASN A 544 -46.92 -11.25 -3.81
C ASN A 544 -48.18 -11.76 -3.07
N ARG A 545 -49.38 -11.37 -3.51
CA ARG A 545 -50.68 -11.79 -2.97
C ARG A 545 -51.34 -12.80 -3.90
N GLU A 546 -50.70 -13.95 -4.07
CA GLU A 546 -51.11 -14.97 -5.03
C GLU A 546 -52.48 -15.60 -4.75
N ASP A 547 -52.83 -15.78 -3.48
CA ASP A 547 -54.11 -16.40 -3.09
C ASP A 547 -55.30 -15.51 -3.47
N ASP A 548 -55.17 -14.21 -3.26
CA ASP A 548 -56.19 -13.23 -3.64
C ASP A 548 -56.28 -13.10 -5.17
N ALA A 549 -55.13 -13.12 -5.86
CA ALA A 549 -55.08 -13.13 -7.33
C ALA A 549 -55.70 -14.40 -7.92
N PHE A 550 -55.49 -15.57 -7.30
CA PHE A 550 -56.04 -16.84 -7.77
C PHE A 550 -57.56 -16.93 -7.53
N GLN A 551 -58.03 -16.48 -6.37
CA GLN A 551 -59.47 -16.39 -6.10
C GLN A 551 -60.15 -15.47 -7.12
N LEU A 552 -59.55 -14.30 -7.38
CA LEU A 552 -60.08 -13.34 -8.37
C LEU A 552 -60.06 -13.92 -9.79
N ALA A 553 -59.02 -14.67 -10.17
CA ALA A 553 -58.94 -15.34 -11.47
C ALA A 553 -59.96 -16.49 -11.61
N GLN A 554 -60.21 -17.24 -10.53
CA GLN A 554 -61.17 -18.35 -10.53
C GLN A 554 -62.62 -17.87 -10.57
N THR A 555 -62.96 -16.80 -9.85
CA THR A 555 -64.33 -16.23 -9.84
C THR A 555 -64.69 -15.56 -11.17
N HIS A 556 -63.73 -14.94 -11.84
CA HIS A 556 -63.94 -14.21 -13.10
C HIS A 556 -63.52 -14.97 -14.37
N ASN A 557 -63.13 -16.25 -14.24
CA ASN A 557 -62.72 -17.12 -15.34
C ASN A 557 -61.52 -16.60 -16.17
N GLU A 558 -60.54 -15.99 -15.49
CA GLU A 558 -59.32 -15.38 -16.05
C GLU A 558 -58.05 -16.16 -15.62
N ILE A 559 -58.14 -17.50 -15.57
CA ILE A 559 -57.03 -18.39 -15.18
C ILE A 559 -55.86 -18.31 -16.19
N ASP A 560 -56.16 -18.00 -17.45
CA ASP A 560 -55.15 -17.78 -18.50
C ASP A 560 -54.35 -16.47 -18.29
N ALA A 561 -54.96 -15.43 -17.70
CA ALA A 561 -54.22 -14.23 -17.30
C ALA A 561 -53.31 -14.52 -16.10
N PHE A 562 -53.84 -15.24 -15.09
CA PHE A 562 -53.08 -15.66 -13.91
C PHE A 562 -51.86 -16.54 -14.24
N THR A 563 -52.02 -17.54 -15.13
CA THR A 563 -50.93 -18.45 -15.52
C THR A 563 -49.87 -17.77 -16.37
N LYS A 564 -50.24 -16.80 -17.23
CA LYS A 564 -49.28 -15.99 -17.99
C LYS A 564 -48.41 -15.12 -17.09
N THR A 565 -48.98 -14.58 -16.01
CA THR A 565 -48.28 -13.62 -15.16
C THR A 565 -47.38 -14.29 -14.11
N ILE A 566 -47.69 -15.52 -13.66
CA ILE A 566 -46.87 -16.26 -12.67
C ILE A 566 -45.66 -16.96 -13.30
N GLY A 567 -45.76 -17.45 -14.54
CA GLY A 567 -44.66 -18.18 -15.20
C GLY A 567 -44.22 -19.44 -14.45
N ASP A 568 -42.89 -19.66 -14.33
CA ASP A 568 -42.27 -20.89 -13.79
C ASP A 568 -42.31 -21.02 -12.25
N GLY A 569 -42.83 -20.03 -11.52
CA GLY A 569 -42.82 -19.96 -10.05
C GLY A 569 -43.93 -20.77 -9.33
N ILE A 570 -44.63 -21.65 -10.03
CA ILE A 570 -45.84 -22.31 -9.53
C ILE A 570 -45.49 -23.43 -8.54
N SER A 571 -46.06 -23.37 -7.33
CA SER A 571 -46.00 -24.47 -6.36
C SER A 571 -46.56 -25.79 -6.92
N VAL A 572 -45.95 -26.93 -6.58
CA VAL A 572 -46.31 -28.28 -7.03
C VAL A 572 -47.80 -28.59 -6.84
N GLU A 573 -48.40 -28.15 -5.71
CA GLU A 573 -49.82 -28.35 -5.41
C GLU A 573 -50.74 -27.50 -6.29
N ARG A 574 -50.30 -26.29 -6.65
CA ARG A 574 -51.04 -25.34 -7.48
C ARG A 574 -50.94 -25.73 -8.96
N ALA A 575 -49.76 -26.15 -9.40
CA ALA A 575 -49.54 -26.73 -10.73
C ALA A 575 -50.43 -27.97 -10.93
N LEU A 576 -50.67 -28.77 -9.88
CA LEU A 576 -51.53 -29.95 -9.98
C LEU A 576 -53.00 -29.59 -10.16
N LYS A 577 -53.50 -28.55 -9.47
CA LYS A 577 -54.87 -28.04 -9.65
C LYS A 577 -55.07 -27.40 -11.03
N ILE A 578 -54.06 -26.67 -11.51
CA ILE A 578 -54.04 -26.08 -12.85
C ILE A 578 -53.97 -27.19 -13.92
N ALA A 579 -53.15 -28.23 -13.73
CA ALA A 579 -53.04 -29.39 -14.62
C ALA A 579 -54.37 -30.16 -14.73
N GLN A 580 -55.05 -30.40 -13.60
CA GLN A 580 -56.36 -31.04 -13.58
C GLN A 580 -57.43 -30.21 -14.30
N HIS A 581 -57.40 -28.89 -14.15
CA HIS A 581 -58.28 -27.99 -14.88
C HIS A 581 -58.02 -28.01 -16.40
N TYR A 582 -56.75 -28.01 -16.83
CA TYR A 582 -56.40 -28.13 -18.25
C TYR A 582 -56.67 -29.53 -18.84
N GLU A 583 -56.56 -30.59 -18.04
CA GLU A 583 -56.95 -31.95 -18.43
C GLU A 583 -58.48 -32.06 -18.62
N GLN A 584 -59.28 -31.44 -17.75
CA GLN A 584 -60.74 -31.36 -17.88
C GLN A 584 -61.18 -30.55 -19.11
N THR A 585 -60.43 -29.51 -19.46
CA THR A 585 -60.69 -28.66 -20.63
C THR A 585 -60.05 -29.18 -21.94
N GLN A 586 -59.52 -30.41 -21.95
CA GLN A 586 -58.92 -31.10 -23.12
C GLN A 586 -57.68 -30.40 -23.72
N ALA A 587 -57.02 -29.52 -22.98
CA ALA A 587 -55.79 -28.85 -23.40
C ALA A 587 -54.55 -29.72 -23.06
N HIS A 588 -54.38 -30.85 -23.76
CA HIS A 588 -53.38 -31.88 -23.43
C HIS A 588 -51.93 -31.39 -23.38
N ALA A 589 -51.53 -30.46 -24.25
CA ALA A 589 -50.17 -29.89 -24.26
C ALA A 589 -49.88 -29.05 -22.99
N ARG A 590 -50.80 -28.15 -22.60
CA ARG A 590 -50.67 -27.36 -21.36
C ARG A 590 -50.79 -28.23 -20.11
N ALA A 591 -51.68 -29.23 -20.14
CA ALA A 591 -51.79 -30.20 -19.04
C ALA A 591 -50.47 -30.98 -18.85
N GLY A 592 -49.84 -31.41 -19.95
CA GLY A 592 -48.53 -32.08 -19.94
C GLY A 592 -47.42 -31.22 -19.34
N GLU A 593 -47.37 -29.92 -19.66
CA GLU A 593 -46.41 -28.97 -19.08
C GLU A 593 -46.56 -28.86 -17.57
N PHE A 594 -47.79 -28.68 -17.06
CA PHE A 594 -48.02 -28.59 -15.61
C PHE A 594 -47.80 -29.94 -14.92
N TYR A 595 -48.09 -31.07 -15.55
CA TYR A 595 -47.75 -32.39 -15.00
C TYR A 595 -46.24 -32.66 -14.93
N GLN A 596 -45.47 -32.10 -15.87
CA GLN A 596 -44.00 -32.11 -15.80
C GLN A 596 -43.50 -31.30 -14.61
N VAL A 597 -44.08 -30.12 -14.34
CA VAL A 597 -43.77 -29.29 -13.16
C VAL A 597 -44.14 -30.00 -11.86
N CYS A 598 -45.22 -30.78 -11.85
CA CYS A 598 -45.63 -31.60 -10.70
C CYS A 598 -44.74 -32.84 -10.45
N GLY A 599 -43.77 -33.14 -11.32
CA GLY A 599 -42.94 -34.34 -11.22
C GLY A 599 -43.64 -35.65 -11.64
N ASN A 600 -44.85 -35.58 -12.24
CA ASN A 600 -45.55 -36.75 -12.76
C ASN A 600 -45.15 -37.04 -14.21
N PHE A 601 -43.91 -37.50 -14.38
CA PHE A 601 -43.30 -37.69 -15.70
C PHE A 601 -44.00 -38.75 -16.55
N HIS A 602 -44.62 -39.76 -15.94
CA HIS A 602 -45.34 -40.81 -16.67
C HIS A 602 -46.61 -40.27 -17.35
N LYS A 603 -47.41 -39.45 -16.65
CA LYS A 603 -48.60 -38.81 -17.25
C LYS A 603 -48.20 -37.73 -18.25
N ALA A 604 -47.18 -36.93 -17.93
CA ALA A 604 -46.67 -35.90 -18.84
C ALA A 604 -46.18 -36.51 -20.16
N LEU A 605 -45.37 -37.59 -20.11
CA LEU A 605 -44.88 -38.27 -21.31
C LEU A 605 -46.02 -38.83 -22.16
N ARG A 606 -47.02 -39.47 -21.54
CA ARG A 606 -48.18 -40.00 -22.26
C ARG A 606 -48.99 -38.91 -22.97
N LEU A 607 -49.21 -37.78 -22.30
CA LEU A 607 -49.92 -36.65 -22.87
C LEU A 607 -49.13 -36.00 -24.02
N PHE A 608 -47.81 -35.86 -23.89
CA PHE A 608 -46.97 -35.34 -24.98
C PHE A 608 -46.88 -36.30 -26.18
N LEU A 609 -46.81 -37.61 -25.95
CA LEU A 609 -46.83 -38.60 -27.04
C LEU A 609 -48.20 -38.64 -27.76
N GLN A 610 -49.30 -38.35 -27.06
CA GLN A 610 -50.63 -38.21 -27.69
C GLN A 610 -50.77 -36.98 -28.60
N CYS A 611 -49.93 -35.95 -28.39
CA CYS A 611 -49.91 -34.75 -29.23
C CYS A 611 -49.12 -34.93 -30.54
N GLY A 612 -48.36 -36.03 -30.71
CA GLY A 612 -47.59 -36.33 -31.93
C GLY A 612 -46.22 -35.62 -32.02
N GLU A 613 -45.66 -35.52 -33.23
CA GLU A 613 -44.30 -35.03 -33.48
C GLU A 613 -44.05 -33.57 -33.05
N THR A 614 -45.11 -32.75 -32.95
CA THR A 614 -45.01 -31.32 -32.60
C THR A 614 -44.48 -31.09 -31.18
N GLU A 615 -44.80 -31.98 -30.23
CA GLU A 615 -44.40 -31.89 -28.83
C GLU A 615 -43.32 -32.92 -28.45
N LEU A 616 -42.74 -33.63 -29.43
CA LEU A 616 -41.74 -34.67 -29.21
C LEU A 616 -40.45 -34.13 -28.56
N GLY A 617 -40.10 -32.88 -28.84
CA GLY A 617 -39.00 -32.20 -28.15
C GLY A 617 -39.23 -32.10 -26.64
N ARG A 618 -40.48 -31.83 -26.21
CA ARG A 618 -40.84 -31.75 -24.79
C ARG A 618 -40.94 -33.13 -24.14
N ALA A 619 -41.37 -34.15 -24.90
CA ALA A 619 -41.29 -35.53 -24.47
C ALA A 619 -39.83 -35.96 -24.15
N ILE A 620 -38.87 -35.57 -24.99
CA ILE A 620 -37.43 -35.81 -24.73
C ILE A 620 -36.98 -35.10 -23.45
N ASP A 621 -37.40 -33.85 -23.23
CA ASP A 621 -37.05 -33.10 -22.03
C ASP A 621 -37.66 -33.72 -20.75
N VAL A 622 -38.87 -34.29 -20.84
CA VAL A 622 -39.50 -35.06 -19.75
C VAL A 622 -38.68 -36.30 -19.41
N VAL A 623 -38.27 -37.07 -20.41
CA VAL A 623 -37.45 -38.29 -20.20
C VAL A 623 -36.06 -37.94 -19.68
N GLY A 624 -35.43 -36.91 -20.23
CA GLY A 624 -34.13 -36.40 -19.76
C GLY A 624 -34.15 -35.93 -18.31
N LYS A 625 -35.24 -35.27 -17.87
CA LYS A 625 -35.45 -34.88 -16.46
C LYS A 625 -35.80 -36.06 -15.55
N ALA A 626 -36.61 -37.00 -16.04
CA ALA A 626 -37.06 -38.15 -15.26
C ALA A 626 -35.95 -39.18 -15.03
N ARG A 627 -34.98 -39.30 -15.95
CA ARG A 627 -33.87 -40.28 -15.93
C ARG A 627 -34.32 -41.70 -15.56
N ASN A 628 -35.48 -42.10 -16.08
CA ASN A 628 -36.07 -43.40 -15.82
C ASN A 628 -35.87 -44.29 -17.05
N ASP A 629 -35.26 -45.45 -16.87
CA ASP A 629 -34.95 -46.39 -17.94
C ASP A 629 -36.22 -46.86 -18.69
N MET A 630 -37.33 -47.05 -17.99
CA MET A 630 -38.61 -47.46 -18.61
C MET A 630 -39.18 -46.37 -19.52
N LEU A 631 -39.11 -45.10 -19.10
CA LEU A 631 -39.54 -43.95 -19.91
C LEU A 631 -38.59 -43.70 -21.09
N THR A 632 -37.32 -44.03 -20.89
CA THR A 632 -36.28 -43.94 -21.92
C THR A 632 -36.50 -44.98 -23.01
N HIS A 633 -36.74 -46.23 -22.65
CA HIS A 633 -37.05 -47.29 -23.61
C HIS A 633 -38.33 -47.00 -24.37
N THR A 634 -39.41 -46.60 -23.69
CA THR A 634 -40.67 -46.25 -24.37
C THR A 634 -40.51 -45.09 -25.37
N LEU A 635 -39.66 -44.11 -25.09
CA LEU A 635 -39.36 -43.04 -26.05
C LEU A 635 -38.42 -43.51 -27.17
N ILE A 636 -37.45 -44.38 -26.89
CA ILE A 636 -36.56 -44.95 -27.93
C ILE A 636 -37.37 -45.82 -28.90
N ASP A 637 -38.24 -46.70 -28.41
CA ASP A 637 -39.10 -47.55 -29.23
C ASP A 637 -40.00 -46.69 -30.14
N TYR A 638 -40.49 -45.56 -29.62
CA TYR A 638 -41.24 -44.57 -30.39
C TYR A 638 -40.40 -43.90 -31.49
N LEU A 639 -39.15 -43.53 -31.17
CA LEU A 639 -38.23 -42.88 -32.12
C LEU A 639 -37.70 -43.83 -33.21
N MET A 640 -37.48 -45.10 -32.86
CA MET A 640 -37.05 -46.15 -33.78
C MET A 640 -38.17 -46.64 -34.69
N GLY A 641 -39.42 -46.27 -34.38
CA GLY A 641 -40.60 -46.67 -35.15
C GLY A 641 -41.13 -48.05 -34.78
N ASP A 642 -40.75 -48.61 -33.63
CA ASP A 642 -41.26 -49.90 -33.17
C ASP A 642 -42.74 -49.81 -32.72
N THR A 643 -43.20 -48.62 -32.33
CA THR A 643 -44.62 -48.37 -31.98
C THR A 643 -45.47 -47.92 -33.17
N ASP A 644 -44.90 -47.12 -34.09
CA ASP A 644 -45.64 -46.39 -35.13
C ASP A 644 -45.27 -46.85 -36.56
N GLY A 645 -44.30 -47.75 -36.72
CA GLY A 645 -43.82 -48.30 -38.00
C GLY A 645 -42.93 -47.38 -38.84
N ILE A 646 -42.66 -46.15 -38.37
CA ILE A 646 -41.89 -45.13 -39.10
C ILE A 646 -40.72 -44.66 -38.23
N PRO A 647 -39.46 -44.93 -38.61
CA PRO A 647 -38.31 -44.39 -37.89
C PRO A 647 -38.29 -42.86 -38.02
N LYS A 648 -38.15 -42.17 -36.89
CA LYS A 648 -38.10 -40.70 -36.82
C LYS A 648 -36.70 -40.19 -37.15
N ASP A 649 -36.58 -38.88 -37.33
CA ASP A 649 -35.30 -38.22 -37.63
C ASP A 649 -34.23 -38.58 -36.57
N PRO A 650 -33.05 -39.08 -36.97
CA PRO A 650 -31.91 -39.33 -36.07
C PRO A 650 -31.51 -38.15 -35.18
N ASN A 651 -31.89 -36.91 -35.53
CA ASN A 651 -31.71 -35.74 -34.68
C ASN A 651 -32.44 -35.87 -33.33
N TYR A 652 -33.60 -36.52 -33.28
CA TYR A 652 -34.34 -36.73 -32.03
C TYR A 652 -33.67 -37.75 -31.13
N ILE A 653 -33.12 -38.85 -31.68
CA ILE A 653 -32.39 -39.84 -30.88
C ILE A 653 -31.05 -39.28 -30.41
N PHE A 654 -30.38 -38.47 -31.22
CA PHE A 654 -29.22 -37.69 -30.80
C PHE A 654 -29.56 -36.76 -29.64
N ARG A 655 -30.63 -35.96 -29.75
CA ARG A 655 -31.09 -35.06 -28.68
C ARG A 655 -31.48 -35.81 -27.41
N LEU A 656 -32.07 -37.00 -27.53
CA LEU A 656 -32.37 -37.87 -26.41
C LEU A 656 -31.11 -38.37 -25.70
N TYR A 657 -30.13 -38.91 -26.42
CA TYR A 657 -28.87 -39.35 -25.80
C TYR A 657 -28.09 -38.20 -25.17
N MET A 658 -28.16 -37.01 -25.77
CA MET A 658 -27.65 -35.77 -25.18
C MET A 658 -28.37 -35.42 -23.87
N ALA A 659 -29.70 -35.48 -23.83
CA ALA A 659 -30.51 -35.20 -22.64
C ALA A 659 -30.30 -36.24 -21.51
N LEU A 660 -30.03 -37.50 -21.87
CA LEU A 660 -29.73 -38.60 -20.93
C LEU A 660 -28.27 -38.60 -20.43
N GLY A 661 -27.40 -37.79 -21.03
CA GLY A 661 -25.97 -37.80 -20.75
C GLY A 661 -25.23 -39.03 -21.29
N ASN A 662 -25.81 -39.77 -22.23
CA ASN A 662 -25.16 -40.91 -22.90
C ASN A 662 -24.34 -40.42 -24.10
N TYR A 663 -23.25 -39.71 -23.81
CA TYR A 663 -22.43 -39.04 -24.83
C TYR A 663 -21.71 -40.00 -25.79
N ALA A 664 -21.43 -41.23 -25.35
CA ALA A 664 -20.77 -42.23 -26.19
C ALA A 664 -21.65 -42.66 -27.38
N GLN A 665 -22.96 -42.83 -27.16
CA GLN A 665 -23.91 -43.12 -28.23
C GLN A 665 -24.24 -41.87 -29.04
N ALA A 666 -24.38 -40.71 -28.39
CA ALA A 666 -24.58 -39.43 -29.08
C ALA A 666 -23.46 -39.14 -30.10
N ALA A 667 -22.19 -39.40 -29.75
CA ALA A 667 -21.05 -39.21 -30.65
C ALA A 667 -21.10 -40.12 -31.88
N LYS A 668 -21.53 -41.38 -31.73
CA LYS A 668 -21.70 -42.32 -32.85
C LYS A 668 -22.82 -41.87 -33.78
N THR A 669 -23.96 -41.48 -33.22
CA THR A 669 -25.10 -40.96 -33.98
C THR A 669 -24.74 -39.68 -34.75
N ALA A 670 -23.98 -38.76 -34.13
CA ALA A 670 -23.52 -37.53 -34.78
C ALA A 670 -22.62 -37.81 -36.01
N ILE A 671 -21.75 -38.82 -35.95
CA ILE A 671 -20.92 -39.22 -37.10
C ILE A 671 -21.79 -39.75 -38.24
N ILE A 672 -22.84 -40.52 -37.92
CA ILE A 672 -23.78 -41.04 -38.92
C ILE A 672 -24.54 -39.88 -39.59
N ILE A 673 -25.08 -38.95 -38.80
CA ILE A 673 -25.77 -37.75 -39.30
C ILE A 673 -24.83 -36.94 -40.20
N ALA A 674 -23.61 -36.65 -39.74
CA ALA A 674 -22.64 -35.88 -40.51
C ALA A 674 -22.27 -36.56 -41.84
N ARG A 675 -22.15 -37.89 -41.86
CA ARG A 675 -21.87 -38.65 -43.08
C ARG A 675 -23.04 -38.61 -44.06
N GLN A 676 -24.27 -38.76 -43.58
CA GLN A 676 -25.48 -38.65 -44.40
C GLN A 676 -25.59 -37.25 -45.03
N GLU A 677 -25.38 -36.19 -44.24
CA GLU A 677 -25.37 -34.81 -44.73
C GLU A 677 -24.21 -34.54 -45.72
N GLN A 678 -23.03 -35.16 -45.54
CA GLN A 678 -21.92 -35.10 -46.50
C GLN A 678 -22.28 -35.70 -47.86
N GLU A 679 -22.99 -36.84 -47.86
CA GLU A 679 -23.44 -37.52 -49.08
C GLU A 679 -24.51 -36.68 -49.82
N LEU A 680 -25.37 -35.96 -49.07
CA LEU A 680 -26.35 -35.02 -49.61
C LEU A 680 -25.73 -33.70 -50.10
N GLY A 681 -24.46 -33.41 -49.79
CA GLY A 681 -23.77 -32.17 -50.14
C GLY A 681 -23.93 -31.02 -49.14
N ASN A 682 -24.58 -31.27 -48.01
CA ASN A 682 -24.81 -30.30 -46.93
C ASN A 682 -23.61 -30.24 -45.97
N TYR A 683 -22.42 -29.93 -46.50
CA TYR A 683 -21.17 -29.95 -45.74
C TYR A 683 -21.14 -29.01 -44.52
N LYS A 684 -21.90 -27.91 -44.58
CA LYS A 684 -22.00 -26.96 -43.46
C LYS A 684 -22.81 -27.53 -42.29
N VAL A 685 -23.95 -28.17 -42.59
CA VAL A 685 -24.77 -28.83 -41.56
C VAL A 685 -23.99 -29.99 -40.93
N ALA A 686 -23.31 -30.80 -41.74
CA ALA A 686 -22.43 -31.86 -41.27
C ALA A 686 -21.32 -31.32 -40.35
N HIS A 687 -20.71 -30.19 -40.71
CA HIS A 687 -19.71 -29.53 -39.89
C HIS A 687 -20.28 -29.09 -38.53
N ASP A 688 -21.44 -28.41 -38.53
CA ASP A 688 -22.01 -27.82 -37.33
C ASP A 688 -22.46 -28.89 -36.32
N VAL A 689 -23.01 -30.01 -36.80
CA VAL A 689 -23.33 -31.19 -35.96
C VAL A 689 -22.06 -31.74 -35.28
N LEU A 690 -20.95 -31.84 -36.00
CA LEU A 690 -19.69 -32.34 -35.42
C LEU A 690 -19.04 -31.33 -34.47
N VAL A 691 -19.09 -30.03 -34.76
CA VAL A 691 -18.59 -28.97 -33.86
C VAL A 691 -19.35 -28.98 -32.54
N GLU A 692 -20.69 -29.04 -32.59
CA GLU A 692 -21.49 -29.05 -31.38
C GLU A 692 -21.25 -30.34 -30.58
N THR A 693 -21.16 -31.49 -31.24
CA THR A 693 -20.82 -32.75 -30.58
C THR A 693 -19.43 -32.70 -29.94
N HIS A 694 -18.43 -32.13 -30.64
CA HIS A 694 -17.08 -31.96 -30.11
C HIS A 694 -17.07 -31.07 -28.86
N ARG A 695 -17.76 -29.92 -28.91
CA ARG A 695 -17.89 -28.98 -27.79
C ARG A 695 -18.52 -29.65 -26.58
N GLN A 696 -19.59 -30.41 -26.77
CA GLN A 696 -20.29 -31.10 -25.70
C GLN A 696 -19.44 -32.20 -25.07
N LEU A 697 -18.72 -32.99 -25.86
CA LEU A 697 -17.77 -33.99 -25.35
C LEU A 697 -16.65 -33.33 -24.52
N GLN A 698 -16.11 -32.20 -24.98
CA GLN A 698 -15.10 -31.45 -24.23
C GLN A 698 -15.64 -30.87 -22.92
N LEU A 699 -16.85 -30.29 -22.93
CA LEU A 699 -17.52 -29.77 -21.72
C LEU A 699 -17.70 -30.86 -20.66
N HIS A 700 -18.03 -32.09 -21.08
CA HIS A 700 -18.18 -33.24 -20.19
C HIS A 700 -16.87 -33.99 -19.92
N LYS A 701 -15.72 -33.46 -20.38
CA LYS A 701 -14.37 -34.05 -20.21
C LYS A 701 -14.24 -35.47 -20.78
N ILE A 702 -15.00 -35.78 -21.83
CA ILE A 702 -14.98 -37.08 -22.49
C ILE A 702 -14.02 -37.02 -23.67
N HIS A 703 -13.16 -38.04 -23.79
CA HIS A 703 -12.20 -38.10 -24.88
C HIS A 703 -12.91 -38.21 -26.25
N VAL A 704 -12.67 -37.22 -27.11
CA VAL A 704 -13.23 -37.21 -28.47
C VAL A 704 -12.56 -38.29 -29.32
N ASN A 705 -13.35 -39.20 -29.90
CA ASN A 705 -12.86 -40.26 -30.78
C ASN A 705 -12.14 -39.71 -32.03
N GLN A 706 -11.14 -40.43 -32.52
CA GLN A 706 -10.32 -40.07 -33.68
C GLN A 706 -11.16 -39.90 -34.96
N ASP A 707 -12.19 -40.74 -35.17
CA ASP A 707 -13.06 -40.65 -36.35
C ASP A 707 -13.83 -39.31 -36.41
N LEU A 708 -14.29 -38.84 -35.25
CA LEU A 708 -14.96 -37.54 -35.14
C LEU A 708 -13.97 -36.41 -35.42
N ARG A 709 -12.77 -36.44 -34.83
CA ARG A 709 -11.73 -35.43 -35.06
C ARG A 709 -11.32 -35.36 -36.52
N ASN A 710 -11.09 -36.50 -37.16
CA ASN A 710 -10.68 -36.56 -38.56
C ASN A 710 -11.78 -36.02 -39.49
N SER A 711 -13.04 -36.39 -39.24
CA SER A 711 -14.18 -35.92 -40.03
C SER A 711 -14.41 -34.42 -39.85
N LEU A 712 -14.32 -33.92 -38.62
CA LEU A 712 -14.43 -32.49 -38.31
C LEU A 712 -13.29 -31.69 -38.95
N THR A 713 -12.05 -32.17 -38.83
CA THR A 713 -10.86 -31.50 -39.42
C THR A 713 -11.02 -31.34 -40.93
N LEU A 714 -11.47 -32.39 -41.60
CA LEU A 714 -11.63 -32.38 -43.05
C LEU A 714 -12.77 -31.45 -43.49
N LEU A 715 -13.92 -31.51 -42.82
CA LEU A 715 -15.05 -30.61 -43.10
C LEU A 715 -14.71 -29.15 -42.82
N HIS A 716 -14.02 -28.89 -41.70
CA HIS A 716 -13.58 -27.55 -41.34
C HIS A 716 -12.59 -26.99 -42.36
N SER A 717 -11.65 -27.82 -42.83
CA SER A 717 -10.72 -27.44 -43.90
C SER A 717 -11.43 -27.07 -45.19
N TYR A 718 -12.64 -27.57 -45.46
CA TYR A 718 -13.47 -27.14 -46.60
C TYR A 718 -14.25 -25.85 -46.31
N VAL A 719 -14.88 -25.72 -45.13
CA VAL A 719 -15.70 -24.55 -44.76
C VAL A 719 -14.85 -23.27 -44.64
N VAL A 720 -13.64 -23.37 -44.09
CA VAL A 720 -12.79 -22.21 -43.80
C VAL A 720 -12.22 -21.55 -45.06
N VAL A 721 -12.09 -22.28 -46.18
CA VAL A 721 -11.54 -21.77 -47.45
C VAL A 721 -12.28 -20.51 -47.91
N LYS A 722 -13.62 -20.53 -47.85
CA LYS A 722 -14.44 -19.39 -48.28
C LYS A 722 -14.15 -18.13 -47.45
N LYS A 723 -13.84 -18.29 -46.15
CA LYS A 723 -13.48 -17.18 -45.25
C LYS A 723 -12.06 -16.69 -45.53
N LEU A 724 -11.10 -17.59 -45.74
CA LEU A 724 -9.70 -17.26 -46.07
C LEU A 724 -9.57 -16.50 -47.41
N VAL A 725 -10.29 -16.94 -48.45
CA VAL A 725 -10.28 -16.27 -49.76
C VAL A 725 -10.85 -14.85 -49.68
N LYS A 726 -11.90 -14.63 -48.89
CA LYS A 726 -12.47 -13.28 -48.67
C LYS A 726 -11.47 -12.34 -47.97
N ARG A 727 -10.60 -12.86 -47.11
CA ARG A 727 -9.56 -12.11 -46.39
C ARG A 727 -8.33 -11.83 -47.25
N GLY A 728 -8.22 -12.45 -48.43
CA GLY A 728 -7.04 -12.35 -49.30
C GLY A 728 -5.87 -13.25 -48.89
N ASP A 729 -6.07 -14.17 -47.93
CA ASP A 729 -5.06 -15.16 -47.55
C ASP A 729 -5.11 -16.37 -48.49
N HIS A 730 -4.55 -16.17 -49.69
CA HIS A 730 -4.52 -17.19 -50.75
C HIS A 730 -3.62 -18.39 -50.40
N MET A 731 -2.60 -18.21 -49.55
CA MET A 731 -1.68 -19.29 -49.18
C MET A 731 -2.37 -20.31 -48.25
N SER A 732 -3.01 -19.84 -47.18
CA SER A 732 -3.75 -20.71 -46.26
C SER A 732 -4.94 -21.39 -46.96
N ALA A 733 -5.65 -20.64 -47.81
CA ALA A 733 -6.74 -21.20 -48.62
C ALA A 733 -6.26 -22.33 -49.54
N ALA A 734 -5.14 -22.14 -50.25
CA ALA A 734 -4.57 -23.15 -51.13
C ALA A 734 -4.14 -24.41 -50.37
N LYS A 735 -3.47 -24.25 -49.23
CA LYS A 735 -3.05 -25.36 -48.36
C LYS A 735 -4.23 -26.17 -47.81
N MET A 736 -5.32 -25.52 -47.40
CA MET A 736 -6.54 -26.22 -46.98
C MET A 736 -7.23 -26.95 -48.13
N LEU A 737 -7.27 -26.34 -49.31
CA LEU A 737 -7.80 -26.99 -50.53
C LEU A 737 -6.97 -28.21 -50.93
N VAL A 738 -5.65 -28.20 -50.76
CA VAL A 738 -4.79 -29.39 -50.97
C VAL A 738 -5.21 -30.53 -50.05
N ARG A 739 -5.46 -30.26 -48.75
CA ARG A 739 -5.92 -31.27 -47.78
C ARG A 739 -7.27 -31.86 -48.14
N VAL A 740 -8.20 -31.03 -48.62
CA VAL A 740 -9.54 -31.47 -49.06
C VAL A 740 -9.45 -32.26 -50.37
N ALA A 741 -8.67 -31.79 -51.35
CA ALA A 741 -8.52 -32.44 -52.65
C ALA A 741 -7.86 -33.83 -52.56
N LYS A 742 -6.94 -34.04 -51.61
CA LYS A 742 -6.40 -35.37 -51.29
C LYS A 742 -7.48 -36.35 -50.79
N ASN A 743 -8.57 -35.85 -50.20
CA ASN A 743 -9.68 -36.63 -49.63
C ASN A 743 -11.00 -36.44 -50.40
N ILE A 744 -10.92 -36.25 -51.72
CA ILE A 744 -12.06 -35.81 -52.53
C ILE A 744 -13.22 -36.82 -52.61
N SER A 745 -12.98 -38.10 -52.31
CA SER A 745 -14.01 -39.13 -52.24
C SER A 745 -15.08 -38.86 -51.17
N LYS A 746 -14.76 -38.04 -50.17
CA LYS A 746 -15.71 -37.61 -49.12
C LYS A 746 -16.54 -36.38 -49.51
N PHE A 747 -16.33 -35.82 -50.71
CA PHE A 747 -17.04 -34.65 -51.22
C PHE A 747 -17.65 -34.90 -52.62
N PRO A 748 -18.55 -35.90 -52.77
CA PRO A 748 -18.98 -36.40 -54.08
C PRO A 748 -19.73 -35.36 -54.93
N THR A 749 -20.48 -34.45 -54.32
CA THR A 749 -21.27 -33.44 -55.07
C THR A 749 -20.43 -32.26 -55.55
N HIS A 750 -19.33 -31.94 -54.85
CA HIS A 750 -18.54 -30.73 -55.08
C HIS A 750 -17.15 -30.96 -55.71
N VAL A 751 -16.86 -32.18 -56.18
CA VAL A 751 -15.56 -32.59 -56.74
C VAL A 751 -14.98 -31.57 -57.73
N SER A 752 -15.74 -31.20 -58.77
CA SER A 752 -15.28 -30.27 -59.80
C SER A 752 -15.00 -28.87 -59.25
N ASN A 753 -15.86 -28.37 -58.35
CA ASN A 753 -15.73 -27.03 -57.76
C ASN A 753 -14.52 -26.93 -56.83
N ILE A 754 -14.25 -27.99 -56.05
CA ILE A 754 -13.08 -28.07 -55.16
C ILE A 754 -11.80 -28.08 -55.99
N LEU A 755 -11.72 -28.91 -57.02
CA LEU A 755 -10.52 -29.00 -57.88
C LEU A 755 -10.26 -27.69 -58.66
N ILE A 756 -11.30 -27.03 -59.19
CA ILE A 756 -11.15 -25.72 -59.84
C ILE A 756 -10.59 -24.68 -58.85
N SER A 757 -11.17 -24.62 -57.65
CA SER A 757 -10.74 -23.69 -56.60
C SER A 757 -9.31 -23.97 -56.17
N ALA A 758 -8.93 -25.25 -56.02
CA ALA A 758 -7.58 -25.67 -55.69
C ALA A 758 -6.55 -25.20 -56.73
N VAL A 759 -6.85 -25.35 -58.03
CA VAL A 759 -5.96 -24.91 -59.11
C VAL A 759 -5.76 -23.39 -59.08
N ILE A 760 -6.85 -22.63 -58.96
CA ILE A 760 -6.83 -21.16 -58.98
C ILE A 760 -6.07 -20.59 -57.78
N GLU A 761 -6.38 -21.07 -56.58
CA GLU A 761 -5.76 -20.58 -55.35
C GLU A 761 -4.31 -21.03 -55.23
N CYS A 762 -3.96 -22.26 -55.63
CA CYS A 762 -2.54 -22.68 -55.70
C CYS A 762 -1.74 -21.82 -56.68
N GLN A 763 -2.33 -21.42 -57.82
CA GLN A 763 -1.67 -20.53 -58.78
C GLN A 763 -1.45 -19.13 -58.22
N ARG A 764 -2.41 -18.59 -57.46
CA ARG A 764 -2.31 -17.28 -56.79
C ARG A 764 -1.30 -17.29 -55.64
N ALA A 765 -1.22 -18.39 -54.90
CA ALA A 765 -0.29 -18.58 -53.79
C ALA A 765 1.14 -18.91 -54.23
N GLY A 766 1.39 -19.16 -55.52
CA GLY A 766 2.71 -19.55 -56.03
C GLY A 766 3.05 -21.04 -55.85
N LEU A 767 2.10 -21.87 -55.45
CA LEU A 767 2.20 -23.34 -55.35
C LEU A 767 1.98 -23.99 -56.73
N LYS A 768 2.86 -23.71 -57.70
CA LYS A 768 2.67 -24.12 -59.10
C LYS A 768 2.73 -25.65 -59.28
N GLY A 769 3.50 -26.36 -58.45
CA GLY A 769 3.57 -27.83 -58.44
C GLY A 769 2.20 -28.46 -58.11
N SER A 770 1.65 -28.14 -56.94
CA SER A 770 0.29 -28.58 -56.54
C SER A 770 -0.79 -28.13 -57.53
N SER A 771 -0.69 -26.92 -58.09
CA SER A 771 -1.63 -26.43 -59.11
C SER A 771 -1.62 -27.32 -60.37
N TYR A 772 -0.43 -27.71 -60.84
CA TYR A 772 -0.27 -28.60 -61.99
C TYR A 772 -0.88 -29.99 -61.75
N ASP A 773 -0.67 -30.57 -60.57
CA ASP A 773 -1.18 -31.90 -60.21
C ASP A 773 -2.71 -31.92 -60.20
N PHE A 774 -3.35 -30.93 -59.55
CA PHE A 774 -4.81 -30.82 -59.54
C PHE A 774 -5.39 -30.43 -60.90
N ALA A 775 -4.70 -29.61 -61.69
CA ALA A 775 -5.11 -29.27 -63.05
C ALA A 775 -5.10 -30.52 -63.94
N THR A 776 -4.14 -31.42 -63.75
CA THR A 776 -4.07 -32.70 -64.45
C THR A 776 -5.20 -33.64 -64.02
N GLN A 777 -5.51 -33.70 -62.72
CA GLN A 777 -6.63 -34.48 -62.19
C GLN A 777 -7.99 -33.98 -62.74
N LEU A 778 -8.17 -32.67 -62.83
CA LEU A 778 -9.38 -32.02 -63.34
C LEU A 778 -9.57 -32.22 -64.86
N MET A 779 -8.49 -32.39 -65.62
CA MET A 779 -8.54 -32.63 -67.08
C MET A 779 -8.86 -34.07 -67.48
N ARG A 780 -9.03 -34.98 -66.51
CA ARG A 780 -9.54 -36.34 -66.76
C ARG A 780 -10.96 -36.30 -67.36
N PRO A 781 -11.36 -37.30 -68.17
CA PRO A 781 -12.64 -37.28 -68.89
C PRO A 781 -13.87 -37.08 -67.98
N GLU A 782 -13.79 -37.59 -66.76
CA GLU A 782 -14.85 -37.60 -65.75
C GLU A 782 -15.28 -36.18 -65.29
N HIS A 783 -14.35 -35.22 -65.24
CA HIS A 783 -14.61 -33.88 -64.68
C HIS A 783 -14.59 -32.76 -65.73
N ARG A 784 -14.11 -33.06 -66.94
CA ARG A 784 -13.83 -32.09 -68.01
C ARG A 784 -15.06 -31.40 -68.61
N ASN A 785 -16.24 -32.00 -68.46
CA ASN A 785 -17.50 -31.48 -69.02
C ASN A 785 -18.23 -30.50 -68.10
N GLY A 786 -17.87 -30.45 -66.80
CA GLY A 786 -18.50 -29.57 -65.80
C GLY A 786 -17.81 -28.21 -65.60
N ILE A 787 -16.91 -27.80 -66.50
CA ILE A 787 -16.07 -26.60 -66.35
C ILE A 787 -16.44 -25.56 -67.41
N ASP A 788 -16.54 -24.29 -67.00
CA ASP A 788 -16.73 -23.15 -67.90
C ASP A 788 -15.61 -23.05 -68.96
N LYS A 789 -15.96 -22.66 -70.19
CA LYS A 789 -15.03 -22.54 -71.33
C LYS A 789 -13.87 -21.57 -71.07
N GLU A 790 -14.06 -20.50 -70.31
CA GLU A 790 -13.01 -19.52 -70.02
C GLU A 790 -11.99 -20.04 -69.01
N ILE A 791 -12.47 -20.63 -67.92
CA ILE A 791 -11.64 -21.22 -66.86
C ILE A 791 -10.88 -22.42 -67.43
N LYS A 792 -11.55 -23.24 -68.25
CA LYS A 792 -10.96 -24.39 -68.93
C LYS A 792 -9.73 -24.01 -69.77
N ARG A 793 -9.78 -22.91 -70.53
CA ARG A 793 -8.62 -22.43 -71.31
C ARG A 793 -7.41 -22.08 -70.43
N LYS A 794 -7.64 -21.46 -69.27
CA LYS A 794 -6.58 -21.10 -68.31
C LYS A 794 -5.96 -22.35 -67.68
N ILE A 795 -6.78 -23.32 -67.29
CA ILE A 795 -6.29 -24.59 -66.71
C ILE A 795 -5.56 -25.43 -67.77
N GLU A 796 -6.05 -25.48 -69.02
CA GLU A 796 -5.34 -26.16 -70.12
C GLU A 796 -3.96 -25.52 -70.39
N ALA A 797 -3.82 -24.20 -70.23
CA ALA A 797 -2.54 -23.52 -70.37
C ALA A 797 -1.53 -23.93 -69.27
N ILE A 798 -1.99 -24.14 -68.04
CA ILE A 798 -1.16 -24.62 -66.91
C ILE A 798 -0.67 -26.05 -67.18
N VAL A 799 -1.55 -26.94 -67.65
CA VAL A 799 -1.17 -28.34 -67.98
C VAL A 799 -0.22 -28.40 -69.19
N ARG A 800 -0.39 -27.53 -70.18
CA ARG A 800 0.49 -27.45 -71.36
C ARG A 800 1.89 -26.91 -71.08
N ARG A 801 2.06 -26.09 -70.04
CA ARG A 801 3.34 -25.50 -69.63
C ARG A 801 3.62 -25.83 -68.15
N PRO A 802 4.10 -27.06 -67.86
CA PRO A 802 4.36 -27.48 -66.49
C PRO A 802 5.43 -26.60 -65.85
N ASN A 803 5.09 -25.92 -64.76
CA ASN A 803 6.06 -25.30 -63.86
C ASN A 803 5.91 -25.97 -62.49
N LYS A 804 6.95 -26.70 -62.06
CA LYS A 804 6.99 -27.40 -60.78
C LYS A 804 7.73 -26.63 -59.68
N GLU A 805 8.12 -25.39 -59.95
CA GLU A 805 8.73 -24.52 -58.95
C GLU A 805 7.67 -24.13 -57.91
N GLN A 806 7.94 -24.46 -56.66
CA GLN A 806 7.13 -24.06 -55.51
C GLN A 806 8.07 -23.67 -54.36
N PRO A 807 7.66 -22.73 -53.50
CA PRO A 807 8.41 -22.40 -52.30
C PRO A 807 8.57 -23.64 -51.41
N PRO A 808 9.67 -23.76 -50.64
CA PRO A 808 9.82 -24.83 -49.66
C PRO A 808 8.72 -24.74 -48.60
N ASP A 809 8.32 -25.90 -48.08
CA ASP A 809 7.31 -25.97 -47.01
C ASP A 809 7.80 -25.26 -45.76
N THR A 810 6.92 -24.47 -45.15
CA THR A 810 7.20 -23.77 -43.89
C THR A 810 7.19 -24.77 -42.74
N MET A 811 8.26 -24.79 -41.97
CA MET A 811 8.39 -25.61 -40.77
C MET A 811 8.09 -24.80 -39.52
N THR A 812 7.28 -25.33 -38.62
CA THR A 812 6.95 -24.74 -37.31
C THR A 812 7.08 -25.80 -36.20
N PRO A 813 7.40 -25.40 -34.95
CA PRO A 813 7.70 -26.36 -33.90
C PRO A 813 6.44 -27.07 -33.38
N CYS A 814 6.55 -28.39 -33.23
CA CYS A 814 5.51 -29.24 -32.66
C CYS A 814 5.26 -28.88 -31.19
N PRO A 815 4.02 -28.61 -30.76
CA PRO A 815 3.74 -28.16 -29.39
C PRO A 815 4.04 -29.23 -28.33
N PHE A 816 4.17 -30.51 -28.71
CA PHE A 816 4.49 -31.59 -27.78
C PHE A 816 5.99 -31.82 -27.56
N CYS A 817 6.82 -31.65 -28.60
CA CYS A 817 8.24 -32.08 -28.57
C CYS A 817 9.20 -31.11 -29.26
N ASP A 818 8.70 -29.95 -29.70
CA ASP A 818 9.43 -28.86 -30.37
C ASP A 818 10.17 -29.25 -31.67
N HIS A 819 9.91 -30.45 -32.20
CA HIS A 819 10.40 -30.87 -33.52
C HIS A 819 9.79 -30.02 -34.64
N GLU A 820 10.59 -29.68 -35.63
CA GLU A 820 10.13 -28.97 -36.83
C GLU A 820 9.19 -29.86 -37.67
N VAL A 821 7.92 -29.48 -37.73
CA VAL A 821 6.88 -30.15 -38.52
C VAL A 821 6.36 -29.15 -39.55
N VAL A 822 5.94 -29.63 -40.72
CA VAL A 822 5.31 -28.78 -41.74
C VAL A 822 4.05 -28.15 -41.15
N ASP A 823 3.85 -26.85 -41.34
CA ASP A 823 2.75 -26.06 -40.76
C ASP A 823 1.33 -26.64 -41.01
N VAL A 824 1.14 -27.39 -42.10
CA VAL A 824 -0.13 -28.06 -42.45
C VAL A 824 -0.27 -29.49 -41.93
N ASP A 825 0.81 -30.12 -41.49
CA ASP A 825 0.80 -31.51 -41.02
C ASP A 825 0.36 -31.56 -39.56
N LEU A 826 -0.59 -32.45 -39.28
CA LEU A 826 -1.20 -32.61 -37.96
C LEU A 826 -0.67 -33.85 -37.22
N ASP A 827 0.24 -34.61 -37.82
CA ASP A 827 0.84 -35.79 -37.19
C ASP A 827 2.34 -35.56 -37.06
N CYS A 828 2.86 -35.58 -35.82
CA CYS A 828 4.28 -35.40 -35.60
C CYS A 828 5.05 -36.72 -35.83
N GLY A 829 6.00 -36.73 -36.77
CA GLY A 829 6.81 -37.90 -37.05
C GLY A 829 7.68 -38.39 -35.88
N GLN A 830 8.05 -37.50 -34.95
CA GLN A 830 8.90 -37.83 -33.80
C GLN A 830 8.10 -38.35 -32.59
N CYS A 831 7.10 -37.59 -32.12
CA CYS A 831 6.35 -37.97 -30.92
C CYS A 831 5.07 -38.77 -31.21
N LYS A 832 4.71 -38.96 -32.49
CA LYS A 832 3.50 -39.66 -32.95
C LYS A 832 2.18 -39.11 -32.39
N ASN A 833 2.21 -37.92 -31.79
CA ASN A 833 1.02 -37.24 -31.32
C ASN A 833 0.33 -36.51 -32.46
N TRP A 834 -1.01 -36.51 -32.40
CA TRP A 834 -1.85 -35.69 -33.24
C TRP A 834 -1.87 -34.25 -32.71
N ILE A 835 -1.42 -33.31 -33.54
CA ILE A 835 -1.29 -31.90 -33.23
C ILE A 835 -2.64 -31.19 -33.46
N PRO A 836 -3.17 -30.45 -32.45
CA PRO A 836 -4.34 -29.61 -32.64
C PRO A 836 -4.14 -28.60 -33.78
N TYR A 837 -5.22 -28.25 -34.47
CA TYR A 837 -5.17 -27.28 -35.57
C TYR A 837 -5.88 -25.98 -35.21
N CYS A 838 -5.45 -24.90 -35.85
CA CYS A 838 -6.00 -23.57 -35.72
C CYS A 838 -7.38 -23.48 -36.40
N ALA A 839 -8.39 -23.01 -35.66
CA ALA A 839 -9.74 -22.78 -36.20
C ALA A 839 -9.82 -21.75 -37.35
N VAL A 840 -8.80 -20.90 -37.52
CA VAL A 840 -8.80 -19.82 -38.52
C VAL A 840 -8.08 -20.24 -39.80
N THR A 841 -6.90 -20.85 -39.67
CA THR A 841 -6.03 -21.19 -40.80
C THR A 841 -6.04 -22.66 -41.16
N GLY A 842 -6.40 -23.53 -40.21
CA GLY A 842 -6.31 -24.99 -40.34
C GLY A 842 -4.88 -25.56 -40.25
N TYR A 843 -3.87 -24.72 -39.97
CA TYR A 843 -2.50 -25.12 -39.65
C TYR A 843 -2.41 -25.75 -38.26
N HIS A 844 -1.34 -26.48 -37.98
CA HIS A 844 -1.10 -26.99 -36.64
C HIS A 844 -0.81 -25.84 -35.66
N MET A 845 -1.15 -26.06 -34.39
CA MET A 845 -1.00 -25.07 -33.33
C MET A 845 0.44 -24.99 -32.81
N VAL A 846 0.87 -23.78 -32.44
CA VAL A 846 2.19 -23.50 -31.84
C VAL A 846 1.99 -22.89 -30.44
N LYS A 847 2.81 -23.27 -29.45
CA LYS A 847 2.70 -22.77 -28.07
C LYS A 847 2.85 -21.25 -27.97
N ALA A 848 3.79 -20.67 -28.73
CA ALA A 848 4.12 -19.24 -28.70
C ALA A 848 2.99 -18.31 -29.17
N ASP A 849 2.00 -18.84 -29.90
CA ASP A 849 0.90 -18.07 -30.48
C ASP A 849 -0.46 -18.70 -30.16
N TRP A 850 -0.60 -19.30 -28.97
CA TRP A 850 -1.80 -20.05 -28.60
C TRP A 850 -2.94 -19.15 -28.09
N SER A 851 -4.16 -19.39 -28.59
CA SER A 851 -5.40 -18.84 -28.03
C SER A 851 -6.55 -19.85 -28.17
N GLN A 852 -7.67 -19.58 -27.51
CA GLN A 852 -8.88 -20.37 -27.62
C GLN A 852 -10.10 -19.45 -27.75
N CYS A 853 -11.09 -19.87 -28.54
CA CYS A 853 -12.36 -19.15 -28.61
C CYS A 853 -13.13 -19.31 -27.28
N PRO A 854 -13.62 -18.23 -26.64
CA PRO A 854 -14.34 -18.33 -25.37
C PRO A 854 -15.69 -19.06 -25.51
N HIS A 855 -16.29 -19.07 -26.72
CA HIS A 855 -17.60 -19.69 -26.94
C HIS A 855 -17.55 -21.19 -27.25
N CYS A 856 -16.53 -21.65 -27.98
CA CYS A 856 -16.41 -23.06 -28.39
C CYS A 856 -15.18 -23.78 -27.87
N GLN A 857 -14.28 -23.07 -27.16
CA GLN A 857 -13.02 -23.58 -26.59
C GLN A 857 -12.05 -24.20 -27.62
N PHE A 858 -12.33 -24.03 -28.92
CA PHE A 858 -11.46 -24.54 -29.97
C PHE A 858 -10.17 -23.72 -30.07
N PRO A 859 -8.99 -24.35 -30.20
CA PRO A 859 -7.72 -23.65 -30.31
C PRO A 859 -7.59 -22.87 -31.63
N ALA A 860 -6.95 -21.71 -31.56
CA ALA A 860 -6.63 -20.86 -32.70
C ALA A 860 -5.31 -20.11 -32.46
N LEU A 861 -4.55 -19.86 -33.53
CA LEU A 861 -3.37 -19.02 -33.46
C LEU A 861 -3.80 -17.58 -33.15
N TYR A 862 -3.29 -16.99 -32.07
CA TYR A 862 -3.73 -15.70 -31.53
C TYR A 862 -3.59 -14.59 -32.58
N SER A 863 -2.43 -14.49 -33.22
CA SER A 863 -2.19 -13.51 -34.29
C SER A 863 -3.20 -13.60 -35.44
N HIS A 864 -3.52 -14.82 -35.88
CA HIS A 864 -4.45 -15.05 -36.98
C HIS A 864 -5.91 -14.86 -36.58
N LEU A 865 -6.28 -15.17 -35.32
CA LEU A 865 -7.63 -14.98 -34.79
C LEU A 865 -7.96 -13.52 -34.60
N VAL A 866 -7.08 -12.72 -33.98
CA VAL A 866 -7.30 -11.28 -33.80
C VAL A 866 -7.51 -10.59 -35.16
N SER A 867 -6.62 -10.85 -36.11
CA SER A 867 -6.74 -10.25 -37.44
C SER A 867 -7.89 -10.85 -38.28
N HIS A 868 -8.47 -11.99 -37.90
CA HIS A 868 -9.73 -12.45 -38.48
C HIS A 868 -10.92 -11.65 -37.95
N LEU A 869 -10.96 -11.42 -36.63
CA LEU A 869 -12.06 -10.72 -35.95
C LEU A 869 -12.14 -9.24 -36.32
N GLU A 870 -11.04 -8.61 -36.74
CA GLU A 870 -11.03 -7.26 -37.31
C GLU A 870 -11.84 -7.16 -38.62
N ALA A 871 -11.86 -8.23 -39.42
CA ALA A 871 -12.57 -8.25 -40.70
C ALA A 871 -13.99 -8.82 -40.59
N GLU A 872 -14.17 -9.87 -39.78
CA GLU A 872 -15.46 -10.54 -39.56
C GLU A 872 -15.54 -10.92 -38.08
N PRO A 873 -16.38 -10.25 -37.26
CA PRO A 873 -16.42 -10.44 -35.80
C PRO A 873 -17.17 -11.72 -35.41
N ILE A 874 -16.83 -12.84 -36.04
CA ILE A 874 -17.51 -14.13 -35.91
C ILE A 874 -16.44 -15.22 -35.84
N CYS A 875 -16.56 -16.16 -34.89
CA CYS A 875 -15.64 -17.29 -34.79
C CYS A 875 -15.80 -18.25 -35.99
N PRO A 876 -14.71 -18.67 -36.67
CA PRO A 876 -14.78 -19.52 -37.86
C PRO A 876 -15.21 -20.96 -37.57
N MET A 877 -15.12 -21.41 -36.33
CA MET A 877 -15.51 -22.76 -35.91
C MET A 877 -16.98 -22.84 -35.51
N CYS A 878 -17.47 -21.93 -34.66
CA CYS A 878 -18.82 -22.02 -34.10
C CYS A 878 -19.81 -20.95 -34.60
N ASP A 879 -19.38 -20.06 -35.49
CA ASP A 879 -20.16 -18.96 -36.06
C ASP A 879 -20.85 -18.03 -35.04
N LYS A 880 -20.37 -18.00 -33.79
CA LYS A 880 -20.80 -17.04 -32.76
C LYS A 880 -20.02 -15.73 -32.88
N GLU A 881 -20.71 -14.62 -32.65
CA GLU A 881 -20.10 -13.29 -32.61
C GLU A 881 -19.00 -13.24 -31.53
N LEU A 882 -17.84 -12.72 -31.89
CA LEU A 882 -16.67 -12.64 -31.03
C LEU A 882 -15.90 -11.35 -31.33
N LYS A 883 -15.58 -10.58 -30.29
CA LYS A 883 -14.78 -9.36 -30.46
C LYS A 883 -13.29 -9.65 -30.25
N PRO A 884 -12.38 -8.85 -30.85
CA PRO A 884 -10.94 -9.00 -30.62
C PRO A 884 -10.57 -8.95 -29.13
N ASP A 885 -11.24 -8.09 -28.35
CA ASP A 885 -10.99 -7.89 -26.92
C ASP A 885 -11.34 -9.11 -26.05
N ASP A 886 -12.23 -10.00 -26.54
CA ASP A 886 -12.67 -11.19 -25.81
C ASP A 886 -11.66 -12.35 -25.91
N VAL A 887 -10.63 -12.21 -26.76
CA VAL A 887 -9.62 -13.24 -27.02
C VAL A 887 -8.34 -12.95 -26.25
N GLN A 888 -7.96 -13.88 -25.37
CA GLN A 888 -6.73 -13.80 -24.60
C GLN A 888 -5.65 -14.73 -25.17
N LYS A 889 -4.41 -14.22 -25.25
CA LYS A 889 -3.24 -15.02 -25.57
C LYS A 889 -2.87 -15.88 -24.35
N VAL A 890 -2.79 -17.19 -24.53
CA VAL A 890 -2.42 -18.13 -23.47
C VAL A 890 -0.90 -18.16 -23.35
N SER A 891 -0.38 -18.14 -22.12
CA SER A 891 1.06 -18.24 -21.89
C SER A 891 1.57 -19.65 -22.28
N GLU A 892 2.81 -19.77 -22.77
CA GLU A 892 3.35 -21.06 -23.22
C GLU A 892 3.31 -22.15 -22.14
N ASN A 893 3.43 -21.77 -20.87
CA ASN A 893 3.39 -22.67 -19.71
C ASN A 893 1.97 -23.14 -19.37
N ASP A 894 0.95 -22.39 -19.76
CA ASP A 894 -0.46 -22.67 -19.46
C ASP A 894 -1.16 -23.48 -20.57
N VAL A 895 -0.45 -23.80 -21.67
CA VAL A 895 -0.98 -24.60 -22.77
C VAL A 895 -1.17 -26.04 -22.33
N LYS A 896 -2.42 -26.43 -22.07
CA LYS A 896 -2.81 -27.81 -21.75
C LYS A 896 -2.93 -28.63 -23.03
N LEU A 897 -1.96 -29.49 -23.29
CA LEU A 897 -2.01 -30.47 -24.37
C LEU A 897 -2.50 -31.81 -23.80
N ALA A 898 -3.56 -32.37 -24.37
CA ALA A 898 -3.97 -33.73 -24.05
C ALA A 898 -3.06 -34.72 -24.79
N THR A 899 -2.16 -35.40 -24.08
CA THR A 899 -1.39 -36.54 -24.62
C THR A 899 -2.32 -37.73 -24.86
N ILE A 900 -2.03 -38.52 -25.89
CA ILE A 900 -2.64 -39.84 -26.07
C ILE A 900 -1.99 -40.79 -25.05
N GLU A 901 -2.37 -40.68 -23.78
CA GLU A 901 -2.12 -41.76 -22.81
C GLU A 901 -3.29 -42.74 -22.89
N LEU A 902 -3.03 -43.93 -23.43
CA LEU A 902 -3.86 -45.12 -23.25
C LEU A 902 -3.84 -45.51 -21.77
N GLN A 903 -4.68 -44.88 -20.94
CA GLN A 903 -4.92 -45.33 -19.58
C GLN A 903 -5.92 -46.50 -19.58
N GLN A 904 -5.45 -47.63 -19.06
CA GLN A 904 -6.26 -48.82 -18.74
C GLN A 904 -7.37 -48.46 -17.74
N PRO A 905 -8.51 -49.17 -17.74
CA PRO A 905 -9.64 -48.81 -16.90
C PRO A 905 -9.34 -49.11 -15.42
N GLU A 906 -9.06 -48.08 -14.64
CA GLU A 906 -8.97 -48.20 -13.19
C GLU A 906 -10.35 -48.09 -12.54
N GLN A 907 -10.57 -48.99 -11.58
CA GLN A 907 -11.85 -49.39 -11.02
C GLN A 907 -12.46 -48.32 -10.11
N ALA A 908 -13.79 -48.19 -10.17
CA ALA A 908 -14.57 -47.34 -9.28
C ALA A 908 -14.57 -47.86 -7.83
N PRO A 909 -14.54 -46.96 -6.82
CA PRO A 909 -15.15 -47.23 -5.52
C PRO A 909 -16.43 -46.41 -5.31
N LEU A 910 -17.46 -47.12 -4.85
CA LEU A 910 -18.79 -46.63 -4.44
C LEU A 910 -18.75 -45.81 -3.13
N PRO A 911 -19.82 -45.04 -2.82
CA PRO A 911 -19.85 -44.01 -1.77
C PRO A 911 -20.49 -44.47 -0.45
N ALA A 912 -20.21 -43.77 0.66
CA ALA A 912 -21.15 -43.42 1.75
C ALA A 912 -20.43 -42.80 2.96
N GLY A 913 -21.10 -41.86 3.66
CA GLY A 913 -20.79 -41.59 5.08
C GLY A 913 -21.07 -40.18 5.60
N THR A 914 -22.34 -39.86 5.87
CA THR A 914 -22.81 -38.77 6.75
C THR A 914 -22.55 -39.07 8.24
N ALA A 915 -22.09 -38.09 9.04
CA ALA A 915 -22.34 -37.97 10.51
C ALA A 915 -21.58 -36.74 11.09
N THR A 916 -22.24 -35.63 11.47
CA THR A 916 -22.80 -35.24 12.80
C THR A 916 -21.91 -34.31 13.63
N LYS A 917 -22.59 -33.33 14.24
CA LYS A 917 -22.17 -32.30 15.19
C LYS A 917 -21.76 -32.86 16.56
N ASP A 918 -20.91 -32.12 17.28
CA ASP A 918 -21.13 -31.54 18.63
C ASP A 918 -19.83 -31.49 19.46
N GLY A 919 -19.66 -30.42 20.26
CA GLY A 919 -18.87 -30.50 21.50
C GLY A 919 -17.92 -29.35 21.87
N HIS A 920 -18.47 -28.33 22.54
CA HIS A 920 -17.99 -27.65 23.76
C HIS A 920 -16.59 -26.96 23.91
N ILE A 921 -16.65 -25.63 24.09
CA ILE A 921 -16.23 -24.79 25.26
C ILE A 921 -14.94 -25.14 26.02
N ASN A 922 -13.97 -24.20 26.06
CA ASN A 922 -13.37 -23.70 27.32
C ASN A 922 -12.55 -22.39 27.20
N GLN A 923 -12.99 -21.41 28.00
CA GLN A 923 -12.28 -20.41 28.85
C GLN A 923 -10.93 -19.77 28.47
N ALA A 924 -10.98 -18.42 28.43
CA ALA A 924 -10.19 -17.44 29.20
C ALA A 924 -8.65 -17.41 29.14
N THR A 925 -8.10 -16.25 28.75
CA THR A 925 -7.17 -15.44 29.58
C THR A 925 -6.89 -14.11 28.89
N GLY A 926 -7.07 -13.01 29.63
CA GLY A 926 -6.67 -11.66 29.20
C GLY A 926 -5.20 -11.40 29.51
N LYS A 927 -4.55 -10.59 28.66
CA LYS A 927 -3.40 -9.76 29.02
C LYS A 927 -3.48 -8.43 28.27
N GLN A 928 -3.65 -7.37 29.04
CA GLN A 928 -3.50 -5.97 28.65
C GLN A 928 -2.01 -5.68 28.37
N GLN A 929 -1.73 -4.92 27.30
CA GLN A 929 -0.46 -4.25 27.06
C GLN A 929 -0.69 -2.73 27.14
N PRO A 930 0.15 -1.95 27.85
CA PRO A 930 0.21 -0.51 27.70
C PRO A 930 1.24 -0.09 26.62
N PRO A 931 1.14 1.15 26.08
CA PRO A 931 1.58 1.47 24.72
C PRO A 931 3.05 1.91 24.61
N LYS A 932 3.62 1.67 23.43
CA LYS A 932 4.91 2.23 22.99
C LYS A 932 4.69 3.69 22.55
N GLN A 933 5.33 4.63 23.24
CA GLN A 933 5.61 5.98 22.75
C GLN A 933 6.95 5.96 22.01
N GLY A 934 7.02 6.56 20.82
CA GLY A 934 8.26 6.65 20.05
C GLY A 934 8.06 7.02 18.59
N GLU A 935 7.28 8.06 18.30
CA GLU A 935 7.25 8.69 16.96
C GLU A 935 7.19 10.21 17.15
N LEU A 936 8.36 10.85 17.16
CA LEU A 936 8.54 12.29 17.01
C LEU A 936 9.75 12.49 16.11
N PHE A 937 9.56 12.22 14.81
CA PHE A 937 10.40 12.72 13.72
C PHE A 937 9.55 12.83 12.46
N ALA A 938 9.12 14.05 12.15
CA ALA A 938 8.74 14.53 10.82
C ALA A 938 8.99 16.03 10.77
#